data_AF-A0A0A2VBT2-F1
#
_entry.id   AF-A0A0A2VBT2-F1
#
_cell.length_a   1.000
_cell.length_b   1.000
_cell.length_c   1.000
_cell.angle_alpha   90.00
_cell.angle_beta   90.00
_cell.angle_gamma   90.00
#
_symmetry.space_group_name_H-M   'P 1'
#
loop_
_entity.id
_entity.type
_entity.pdbx_description
1 polymer ?
#
loop_
_entity_poly.entity_id
_entity_poly.type
_entity_poly.pdbx_seq_one_letter_code
_entity_poly.pdbx_strand_id
1 'polypeptide(L)'
;MPGTDNFYIFTSLRYDPSLQQVPSRGFQHAAWNYHHVSPFYCLDYHRDRLLRAATHWGWQSAMDALAGEQALTRLADSANEFLGTSQMTPVRLRIIVHAHGTIEFQKFDTPDAAMENLFPSCLPAPAATPGDMEAQRSVVYALLRDSALIPPSEFTHHKTSKRDMYNEARSRAGINAGDRKEVLMVNAQNGEIMEGSITTPYFWRNGRWVTPPVSAEFSGMDSGGNNGTSRRYALENKLAVEESVKAETLVDGEECWISNGVSGFIAAQVGMSGAQAEAAVRTGQDEYRAKRYKHALAHFTRAMLSCRCNRGMKRDRCSCKNFEAVVDKGDSIFHEAMYTCSCSVGKMFNKCDNPVHIKALDYRAATFESMKELDRAKRDAEWILELAPRLPDVCARTSPMAGMKRNKYPAGVDAGNASRMATSPKFQQLYNARNKLHLRYCRRDPIFLPSELFVWILSYCNLVQRVRCLGVSKQWQRTLMSRDFASLWKDLDFTGSSTPRRPPRIDFLKKLVAGAGRDVRRLVIEEQNHRFQLSQAKLFVLLQGAVRLEHLELSCPDNTLRIPPTAGICKTLKTLSLRLFAAEPKKSAIGLDYIPACAYPFELLNPVAETIETLHLSGLPMSWFREQDVPCMPRLKYLHLQMRTGSTALFPILHMGSKTPVLEQLWLQDTLPDRSSDWEYQWSKIWPNFKALIVAGSNSSTAARFSISLVILLLSSLNHGHKLEYIDLDLPWSPNPDAVAIEPLTLEPGPAIQKVWNMASTVLDPESNWQNEYRSLKAIRLANAVLNPESLQQVAQRQAAAGQLHTLDLVFPPESLATPAGAVSSAHLAKYEWLAGSPGIRCMSISQFRFRPFPRTSDDLPLPAFLATFPKLETLEIRSEHYDEAEMCSVISAIIKETKTLKLIYQNQIRGALMDKLGTAAAKHGIKVAFGERPREWPVPVTP
;
A
#
# COMPACT_ATOMS: atom_id res chain seq x y z
N MET A 1 -50.63 64.17 14.56
CA MET A 1 -49.39 64.79 14.05
C MET A 1 -48.70 63.76 13.16
N PRO A 2 -48.38 64.10 11.89
CA PRO A 2 -47.81 63.15 10.94
C PRO A 2 -46.30 62.99 11.17
N GLY A 3 -45.83 61.73 11.30
CA GLY A 3 -44.40 61.39 11.09
C GLY A 3 -43.66 60.57 12.17
N THR A 4 -44.32 59.92 13.13
CA THR A 4 -43.65 59.10 14.17
C THR A 4 -43.43 57.62 13.81
N ASP A 5 -43.46 57.26 12.52
CA ASP A 5 -43.22 55.88 12.02
C ASP A 5 -41.79 55.64 11.47
N ASN A 6 -40.80 56.44 11.91
CA ASN A 6 -39.45 56.31 11.36
C ASN A 6 -38.64 55.14 11.93
N PHE A 7 -39.03 54.57 13.08
CA PHE A 7 -38.37 53.41 13.68
C PHE A 7 -39.25 52.79 14.79
N TYR A 8 -38.92 51.58 15.23
CA TYR A 8 -39.56 50.91 16.36
C TYR A 8 -38.51 50.52 17.42
N ILE A 9 -38.95 50.37 18.66
CA ILE A 9 -38.12 49.81 19.73
C ILE A 9 -38.35 48.30 19.78
N PHE A 10 -37.33 47.54 20.12
CA PHE A 10 -37.51 46.10 20.24
C PHE A 10 -36.60 45.46 21.27
N THR A 11 -37.03 44.29 21.72
CA THR A 11 -36.28 43.40 22.58
C THR A 11 -36.17 42.03 21.91
N SER A 12 -35.11 41.28 22.20
CA SER A 12 -35.01 39.88 21.81
C SER A 12 -34.64 39.08 23.05
N LEU A 13 -35.45 38.06 23.32
CA LEU A 13 -35.36 37.20 24.50
C LEU A 13 -35.44 35.72 24.12
N ARG A 14 -35.00 34.84 25.01
CA ARG A 14 -35.13 33.39 24.84
C ARG A 14 -36.46 32.90 25.40
N TYR A 15 -37.25 32.22 24.57
CA TYR A 15 -38.26 31.29 25.04
C TYR A 15 -37.63 29.90 25.09
N ASP A 16 -37.71 29.24 26.23
CA ASP A 16 -37.31 27.85 26.39
C ASP A 16 -38.18 27.19 27.48
N PRO A 17 -38.98 26.15 27.14
CA PRO A 17 -39.80 25.43 28.12
C PRO A 17 -39.01 24.91 29.32
N SER A 18 -37.72 24.59 29.16
CA SER A 18 -36.87 24.11 30.26
C SER A 18 -36.65 25.15 31.36
N LEU A 19 -36.86 26.45 31.10
CA LEU A 19 -36.73 27.51 32.11
C LEU A 19 -37.81 27.42 33.19
N GLN A 20 -38.91 26.71 32.94
CA GLN A 20 -39.90 26.41 33.98
C GLN A 20 -39.34 25.52 35.11
N GLN A 21 -38.19 24.87 34.88
CA GLN A 21 -37.50 24.05 35.88
C GLN A 21 -36.54 24.86 36.77
N VAL A 22 -36.36 26.16 36.51
CA VAL A 22 -35.46 27.03 37.29
C VAL A 22 -35.74 26.97 38.81
N PRO A 23 -37.00 27.04 39.29
CA PRO A 23 -37.29 26.97 40.72
C PRO A 23 -36.91 25.62 41.35
N SER A 24 -37.12 24.51 40.63
CA SER A 24 -36.84 23.17 41.14
C SER A 24 -35.36 22.77 41.04
N ARG A 25 -34.57 23.45 40.20
CA ARG A 25 -33.13 23.19 40.01
C ARG A 25 -32.20 24.04 40.89
N GLY A 26 -32.75 24.84 41.82
CA GLY A 26 -31.96 25.55 42.82
C GLY A 26 -31.29 26.85 42.35
N PHE A 27 -31.70 27.41 41.21
CA PHE A 27 -31.21 28.70 40.69
C PHE A 27 -31.88 29.88 41.41
N GLN A 28 -31.65 30.02 42.72
CA GLN A 28 -32.28 31.07 43.56
C GLN A 28 -31.94 32.50 43.09
N HIS A 29 -30.79 32.68 42.45
CA HIS A 29 -30.29 33.93 41.86
C HIS A 29 -30.89 34.23 40.47
N ALA A 30 -31.80 33.40 39.94
CA ALA A 30 -32.49 33.65 38.67
C ALA A 30 -33.67 34.66 38.78
N ALA A 31 -33.82 35.30 39.94
CA ALA A 31 -34.79 36.37 40.22
C ALA A 31 -36.20 36.05 39.69
N TRP A 32 -36.68 36.79 38.68
CA TRP A 32 -38.03 36.64 38.15
C TRP A 32 -38.38 35.21 37.70
N ASN A 33 -37.45 34.50 37.04
CA ASN A 33 -37.64 33.11 36.61
C ASN A 33 -37.61 32.09 37.77
N TYR A 34 -37.06 32.46 38.92
CA TYR A 34 -37.15 31.66 40.14
C TYR A 34 -38.48 31.86 40.86
N HIS A 35 -38.98 33.10 40.91
CA HIS A 35 -40.25 33.44 41.55
C HIS A 35 -41.48 33.13 40.70
N HIS A 36 -41.32 33.02 39.37
CA HIS A 36 -42.40 32.74 38.43
C HIS A 36 -42.00 31.56 37.53
N VAL A 37 -42.87 30.53 37.48
CA VAL A 37 -42.70 29.38 36.58
C VAL A 37 -42.93 29.84 35.14
N SER A 38 -41.88 30.36 34.51
CA SER A 38 -41.96 31.03 33.22
C SER A 38 -40.96 30.46 32.21
N PRO A 39 -41.37 30.21 30.96
CA PRO A 39 -40.50 29.80 29.88
C PRO A 39 -39.73 30.97 29.23
N PHE A 40 -39.94 32.22 29.68
CA PHE A 40 -39.31 33.40 29.10
C PHE A 40 -38.11 33.85 29.94
N TYR A 41 -36.92 33.94 29.34
CA TYR A 41 -35.71 34.37 30.05
C TYR A 41 -35.76 35.86 30.41
N CYS A 42 -35.79 36.19 31.72
CA CYS A 42 -35.77 37.54 32.30
C CYS A 42 -36.79 38.53 31.69
N LEU A 43 -38.06 38.11 31.54
CA LEU A 43 -39.10 38.90 30.87
C LEU A 43 -39.31 40.28 31.53
N ASP A 44 -39.17 40.36 32.85
CA ASP A 44 -39.21 41.58 33.65
C ASP A 44 -38.18 42.62 33.18
N TYR A 45 -36.91 42.21 33.01
CA TYR A 45 -35.88 43.09 32.49
C TYR A 45 -36.14 43.51 31.04
N HIS A 46 -36.71 42.61 30.23
CA HIS A 46 -37.06 42.90 28.84
C HIS A 46 -38.19 43.93 28.73
N ARG A 47 -39.23 43.83 29.57
CA ARG A 47 -40.28 44.85 29.71
C ARG A 47 -39.67 46.18 30.14
N ASP A 48 -38.86 46.19 31.20
CA ASP A 48 -38.30 47.43 31.73
C ASP A 48 -37.44 48.15 30.68
N ARG A 49 -36.67 47.40 29.88
CA ARG A 49 -35.91 47.95 28.77
C ARG A 49 -36.81 48.61 27.71
N LEU A 50 -37.92 47.97 27.36
CA LEU A 50 -38.89 48.54 26.42
C LEU A 50 -39.56 49.80 27.01
N LEU A 51 -39.94 49.76 28.28
CA LEU A 51 -40.57 50.89 28.96
C LEU A 51 -39.61 52.09 29.03
N ARG A 52 -38.36 51.89 29.43
CA ARG A 52 -37.35 52.98 29.46
C ARG A 52 -37.13 53.60 28.09
N ALA A 53 -37.09 52.79 27.04
CA ALA A 53 -37.00 53.26 25.68
C ALA A 53 -38.24 54.09 25.29
N ALA A 54 -39.45 53.58 25.55
CA ALA A 54 -40.69 54.32 25.29
C ALA A 54 -40.74 55.65 26.05
N THR A 55 -40.31 55.67 27.32
CA THR A 55 -40.22 56.89 28.14
C THR A 55 -39.25 57.90 27.54
N HIS A 56 -38.07 57.47 27.07
CA HIS A 56 -37.08 58.37 26.49
C HIS A 56 -37.61 59.14 25.27
N TRP A 57 -38.39 58.48 24.40
CA TRP A 57 -39.02 59.12 23.24
C TRP A 57 -40.42 59.67 23.51
N GLY A 58 -40.92 59.63 24.75
CA GLY A 58 -42.24 60.14 25.12
C GLY A 58 -43.40 59.40 24.45
N TRP A 59 -43.27 58.10 24.17
CA TRP A 59 -44.29 57.30 23.50
C TRP A 59 -45.38 56.86 24.48
N GLN A 60 -46.29 57.79 24.80
CA GLN A 60 -47.30 57.60 25.84
C GLN A 60 -48.11 56.30 25.68
N SER A 61 -48.59 55.98 24.48
CA SER A 61 -49.37 54.76 24.23
C SER A 61 -48.56 53.47 24.45
N ALA A 62 -47.26 53.47 24.12
CA ALA A 62 -46.37 52.36 24.42
C ALA A 62 -46.05 52.26 25.92
N MET A 63 -45.91 53.40 26.60
CA MET A 63 -45.75 53.43 28.05
C MET A 63 -46.97 52.85 28.76
N ASP A 64 -48.18 53.23 28.37
CA ASP A 64 -49.43 52.72 28.96
C ASP A 64 -49.59 51.20 28.74
N ALA A 65 -49.10 50.67 27.62
CA ALA A 65 -49.10 49.24 27.34
C ALA A 65 -48.10 48.45 28.20
N LEU A 66 -46.96 49.07 28.56
CA LEU A 66 -45.83 48.41 29.24
C LEU A 66 -45.78 48.69 30.75
N ALA A 67 -46.40 49.77 31.23
CA ALA A 67 -46.37 50.19 32.63
C ALA A 67 -47.34 49.37 33.50
N GLY A 68 -47.00 49.27 34.80
CA GLY A 68 -47.78 48.54 35.80
C GLY A 68 -47.43 47.05 35.91
N GLU A 69 -47.80 46.43 37.03
CA GLU A 69 -47.48 45.02 37.32
C GLU A 69 -48.16 44.05 36.35
N GLN A 70 -49.42 44.33 35.96
CA GLN A 70 -50.19 43.48 35.04
C GLN A 70 -49.64 43.48 33.61
N ALA A 71 -48.81 44.45 33.23
CA ALA A 71 -48.24 44.52 31.89
C ALA A 71 -47.31 43.32 31.59
N LEU A 72 -46.62 42.80 32.61
CA LEU A 72 -45.77 41.61 32.45
C LEU A 72 -46.59 40.37 32.13
N THR A 73 -47.69 40.16 32.86
CA THR A 73 -48.61 39.05 32.61
C THR A 73 -49.23 39.16 31.22
N ARG A 74 -49.76 40.33 30.84
CA ARG A 74 -50.32 40.56 29.49
C ARG A 74 -49.30 40.30 28.39
N LEU A 75 -48.05 40.71 28.60
CA LEU A 75 -46.97 40.49 27.64
C LEU A 75 -46.60 39.01 27.52
N ALA A 76 -46.56 38.28 28.64
CA ALA A 76 -46.33 36.84 28.67
C ALA A 76 -47.47 36.06 27.98
N ASP A 77 -48.72 36.41 28.26
CA ASP A 77 -49.90 35.78 27.68
C ASP A 77 -49.93 35.98 26.16
N SER A 78 -49.71 37.23 25.70
CA SER A 78 -49.65 37.55 24.27
C SER A 78 -48.50 36.82 23.56
N ALA A 79 -47.35 36.69 24.22
CA ALA A 79 -46.22 35.93 23.69
C ALA A 79 -46.49 34.43 23.62
N ASN A 80 -47.18 33.85 24.62
CA ASN A 80 -47.58 32.45 24.62
C ASN A 80 -48.63 32.15 23.55
N GLU A 81 -49.62 33.04 23.39
CA GLU A 81 -50.63 32.95 22.33
C GLU A 81 -49.97 32.93 20.95
N PHE A 82 -49.00 33.82 20.72
CA PHE A 82 -48.24 33.85 19.47
C PHE A 82 -47.40 32.58 19.22
N LEU A 83 -46.78 32.02 20.26
CA LEU A 83 -45.94 30.82 20.14
C LEU A 83 -46.76 29.53 19.97
N GLY A 84 -47.99 29.50 20.48
CA GLY A 84 -48.87 28.34 20.44
C GLY A 84 -48.42 27.19 21.35
N THR A 85 -49.29 26.19 21.55
CA THR A 85 -49.07 25.07 22.48
C THR A 85 -48.10 23.99 21.97
N SER A 86 -47.67 24.07 20.71
CA SER A 86 -46.80 23.07 20.07
C SER A 86 -45.30 23.40 20.16
N GLN A 87 -44.92 24.56 20.71
CA GLN A 87 -43.54 24.99 20.77
C GLN A 87 -42.76 24.32 21.91
N MET A 88 -42.10 23.21 21.58
CA MET A 88 -41.34 22.38 22.53
C MET A 88 -39.82 22.64 22.53
N THR A 89 -39.31 23.44 21.59
CA THR A 89 -37.87 23.74 21.48
C THR A 89 -37.56 25.21 21.82
N PRO A 90 -36.29 25.53 22.17
CA PRO A 90 -35.91 26.92 22.42
C PRO A 90 -36.00 27.78 21.17
N VAL A 91 -36.52 29.00 21.30
CA VAL A 91 -36.59 29.99 20.20
C VAL A 91 -36.20 31.37 20.68
N ARG A 92 -35.66 32.18 19.76
CA ARG A 92 -35.46 33.61 19.99
C ARG A 92 -36.75 34.34 19.64
N LEU A 93 -37.42 34.86 20.66
CA LEU A 93 -38.59 35.71 20.50
C LEU A 93 -38.15 37.17 20.44
N ARG A 94 -38.49 37.87 19.37
CA ARG A 94 -38.34 39.32 19.26
C ARG A 94 -39.70 39.98 19.50
N ILE A 95 -39.75 40.88 20.47
CA ILE A 95 -40.92 41.69 20.78
C ILE A 95 -40.65 43.09 20.26
N ILE A 96 -41.49 43.56 19.36
CA ILE A 96 -41.44 44.87 18.72
C ILE A 96 -42.53 45.74 19.32
N VAL A 97 -42.21 46.99 19.66
CA VAL A 97 -43.17 47.96 20.16
C VAL A 97 -43.10 49.22 19.30
N HIS A 98 -44.26 49.61 18.77
CA HIS A 98 -44.42 50.82 17.96
C HIS A 98 -44.80 52.02 18.83
N ALA A 99 -44.58 53.24 18.32
CA ALA A 99 -44.89 54.47 19.04
C ALA A 99 -46.37 54.59 19.44
N HIS A 100 -47.28 54.03 18.63
CA HIS A 100 -48.72 53.98 18.90
C HIS A 100 -49.15 52.88 19.87
N GLY A 101 -48.20 52.14 20.47
CA GLY A 101 -48.47 51.16 21.52
C GLY A 101 -48.79 49.74 21.05
N THR A 102 -48.77 49.46 19.74
CA THR A 102 -48.93 48.08 19.25
C THR A 102 -47.69 47.25 19.52
N ILE A 103 -47.91 46.02 19.95
CA ILE A 103 -46.87 45.04 20.25
C ILE A 103 -46.95 43.91 19.22
N GLU A 104 -45.84 43.64 18.55
CA GLU A 104 -45.71 42.54 17.58
C GLU A 104 -44.65 41.54 18.03
N PHE A 105 -44.83 40.29 17.60
CA PHE A 105 -43.91 39.20 17.93
C PHE A 105 -43.31 38.60 16.65
N GLN A 106 -42.02 38.31 16.69
CA GLN A 106 -41.31 37.58 15.65
C GLN A 106 -40.53 36.43 16.27
N LYS A 107 -40.58 35.27 15.60
CA LYS A 107 -39.90 34.05 16.03
C LYS A 107 -38.71 33.76 15.14
N PHE A 108 -37.58 33.42 15.76
CA PHE A 108 -36.37 32.97 15.07
C PHE A 108 -35.79 31.74 15.78
N ASP A 109 -35.07 30.93 15.02
CA ASP A 109 -34.32 29.81 15.59
C ASP A 109 -33.20 30.31 16.51
N THR A 110 -32.97 29.57 17.60
CA THR A 110 -31.83 29.79 18.48
C THR A 110 -31.22 28.45 18.88
N PRO A 111 -29.89 28.36 19.02
CA PRO A 111 -29.26 27.16 19.58
C PRO A 111 -29.69 26.91 21.03
N ASP A 112 -29.51 25.67 21.47
CA ASP A 112 -29.60 25.30 22.88
C ASP A 112 -28.55 26.06 23.71
N ALA A 113 -28.94 26.49 24.90
CA ALA A 113 -28.07 27.13 25.88
C ALA A 113 -28.18 26.40 27.22
N ALA A 114 -27.04 26.17 27.87
CA ALA A 114 -26.99 25.57 29.20
C ALA A 114 -27.63 26.51 30.23
N MET A 115 -28.29 25.96 31.25
CA MET A 115 -28.97 26.77 32.27
C MET A 115 -27.96 27.59 33.09
N GLU A 116 -26.76 27.03 33.31
CA GLU A 116 -25.62 27.66 33.96
C GLU A 116 -25.04 28.83 33.13
N ASN A 117 -25.26 28.83 31.82
CA ASN A 117 -24.89 29.97 30.96
C ASN A 117 -25.99 31.04 30.91
N LEU A 118 -27.23 30.71 31.28
CA LEU A 118 -28.33 31.68 31.36
C LEU A 118 -28.40 32.33 32.76
N PHE A 119 -28.22 31.54 33.81
CA PHE A 119 -28.23 31.98 35.20
C PHE A 119 -26.96 31.52 35.93
N PRO A 120 -25.77 32.02 35.54
CA PRO A 120 -24.53 31.65 36.25
C PRO A 120 -24.51 32.23 37.66
N SER A 121 -24.01 31.45 38.62
CA SER A 121 -23.66 31.94 39.96
C SER A 121 -22.37 32.76 39.96
N CYS A 122 -21.45 32.46 39.04
CA CYS A 122 -20.18 33.15 38.85
C CYS A 122 -19.72 33.02 37.39
N LEU A 123 -18.95 34.02 36.92
CA LEU A 123 -18.15 33.90 35.70
C LEU A 123 -16.74 33.43 36.09
N PRO A 124 -16.31 32.22 35.68
CA PRO A 124 -15.00 31.70 36.08
C PRO A 124 -13.87 32.60 35.60
N ALA A 125 -12.84 32.78 36.44
CA ALA A 125 -11.62 33.54 36.09
C ALA A 125 -10.91 32.93 34.86
N PRO A 126 -10.09 33.71 34.12
CA PRO A 126 -9.30 33.18 33.01
C PRO A 126 -8.51 31.92 33.39
N ALA A 127 -8.49 30.92 32.51
CA ALA A 127 -7.88 29.60 32.73
C ALA A 127 -8.45 28.74 33.88
N ALA A 128 -9.40 29.21 34.67
CA ALA A 128 -10.06 28.41 35.70
C ALA A 128 -11.06 27.43 35.09
N THR A 129 -11.09 26.19 35.58
CA THR A 129 -12.11 25.21 35.19
C THR A 129 -13.45 25.60 35.83
N PRO A 130 -14.56 25.72 35.06
CA PRO A 130 -15.86 26.02 35.62
C PRO A 130 -16.32 24.96 36.62
N GLY A 131 -16.80 25.40 37.78
CA GLY A 131 -17.47 24.55 38.77
C GLY A 131 -18.97 24.34 38.48
N ASP A 132 -19.66 23.71 39.44
CA ASP A 132 -21.12 23.54 39.40
C ASP A 132 -21.83 24.90 39.46
N MET A 133 -22.86 25.09 38.64
CA MET A 133 -23.64 26.33 38.48
C MET A 133 -22.86 27.56 37.93
N GLU A 134 -21.58 27.43 37.63
CA GLU A 134 -20.79 28.47 36.96
C GLU A 134 -20.96 28.44 35.44
N ALA A 135 -20.77 29.59 34.79
CA ALA A 135 -20.87 29.68 33.33
C ALA A 135 -19.88 28.74 32.63
N GLN A 136 -20.39 27.88 31.74
CA GLN A 136 -19.57 26.88 31.06
C GLN A 136 -18.91 27.45 29.80
N ARG A 137 -17.69 26.99 29.51
CA ARG A 137 -16.92 27.37 28.29
C ARG A 137 -17.15 26.39 27.13
N SER A 138 -18.39 25.95 26.94
CA SER A 138 -18.73 24.97 25.89
C SER A 138 -18.53 25.51 24.48
N VAL A 139 -18.70 26.83 24.30
CA VAL A 139 -18.49 27.54 23.03
C VAL A 139 -17.70 28.82 23.28
N VAL A 140 -16.63 29.05 22.51
CA VAL A 140 -15.81 30.26 22.58
C VAL A 140 -15.98 31.10 21.31
N TYR A 141 -16.38 32.35 21.46
CA TYR A 141 -16.51 33.33 20.38
C TYR A 141 -15.20 34.09 20.15
N ALA A 142 -14.90 34.41 18.89
CA ALA A 142 -13.81 35.34 18.59
C ALA A 142 -14.30 36.78 18.66
N LEU A 143 -13.70 37.58 19.52
CA LEU A 143 -14.08 38.97 19.77
C LEU A 143 -13.13 39.91 19.02
N LEU A 144 -13.63 40.51 17.95
CA LEU A 144 -12.89 41.39 17.06
C LEU A 144 -13.05 42.84 17.51
N ARG A 145 -12.01 43.65 17.39
CA ARG A 145 -12.14 45.11 17.55
C ARG A 145 -12.61 45.74 16.24
N ASP A 146 -13.64 46.58 16.28
CA ASP A 146 -14.03 47.38 15.11
C ASP A 146 -12.89 48.35 14.72
N SER A 147 -12.64 48.46 13.42
CA SER A 147 -11.67 49.41 12.89
C SER A 147 -12.22 50.83 12.80
N ALA A 148 -13.55 50.99 12.80
CA ALA A 148 -14.20 52.30 12.84
C ALA A 148 -14.51 52.71 14.29
N LEU A 149 -14.41 54.02 14.53
CA LEU A 149 -14.81 54.65 15.78
C LEU A 149 -16.25 55.17 15.64
N ILE A 150 -17.07 54.99 16.68
CA ILE A 150 -18.51 55.27 16.64
C ILE A 150 -18.89 56.25 17.75
N PRO A 151 -19.61 57.35 17.43
CA PRO A 151 -20.12 58.25 18.45
C PRO A 151 -21.30 57.60 19.20
N PRO A 152 -21.34 57.67 20.55
CA PRO A 152 -22.52 57.34 21.35
C PRO A 152 -23.77 58.09 20.91
N SER A 153 -24.93 57.43 20.94
CA SER A 153 -26.23 58.05 20.66
C SER A 153 -27.36 57.34 21.42
N GLU A 154 -28.55 57.94 21.44
CA GLU A 154 -29.78 57.29 21.90
C GLU A 154 -30.02 55.92 21.23
N PHE A 155 -29.59 55.72 19.97
CA PHE A 155 -29.73 54.47 19.22
C PHE A 155 -28.68 53.41 19.56
N THR A 156 -27.59 53.77 20.25
CA THR A 156 -26.68 52.79 20.86
C THR A 156 -27.16 52.43 22.28
N HIS A 157 -27.62 53.43 23.03
CA HIS A 157 -28.13 53.26 24.39
C HIS A 157 -29.40 52.40 24.46
N HIS A 158 -30.37 52.66 23.59
CA HIS A 158 -31.64 51.94 23.52
C HIS A 158 -31.69 51.00 22.30
N LYS A 159 -32.34 49.84 22.47
CA LYS A 159 -32.41 48.84 21.40
C LYS A 159 -33.55 49.15 20.43
N THR A 160 -33.20 49.70 19.26
CA THR A 160 -34.16 50.13 18.22
C THR A 160 -33.90 49.45 16.86
N SER A 161 -34.80 49.64 15.90
CA SER A 161 -34.61 49.21 14.50
C SER A 161 -33.54 49.99 13.73
N LYS A 162 -33.12 51.18 14.19
CA LYS A 162 -31.99 51.92 13.61
C LYS A 162 -30.67 51.29 14.05
N ARG A 163 -30.14 50.39 13.23
CA ARG A 163 -28.98 49.54 13.59
C ARG A 163 -27.84 49.57 12.57
N ASP A 164 -27.83 50.53 11.66
CA ASP A 164 -26.86 50.59 10.56
C ASP A 164 -25.42 50.63 11.09
N MET A 165 -25.13 51.39 12.15
CA MET A 165 -23.82 51.40 12.80
C MET A 165 -23.36 49.99 13.25
N TYR A 166 -24.28 49.18 13.79
CA TYR A 166 -24.00 47.80 14.18
C TYR A 166 -23.87 46.87 12.96
N ASN A 167 -24.74 47.03 11.96
CA ASN A 167 -24.73 46.23 10.73
C ASN A 167 -23.44 46.46 9.95
N GLU A 168 -23.00 47.70 9.86
CA GLU A 168 -21.74 48.07 9.23
C GLU A 168 -20.52 47.56 10.01
N ALA A 169 -20.52 47.65 11.34
CA ALA A 169 -19.45 47.07 12.16
C ALA A 169 -19.31 45.56 11.93
N ARG A 170 -20.43 44.84 11.87
CA ARG A 170 -20.46 43.41 11.55
C ARG A 170 -19.99 43.13 10.13
N SER A 171 -20.36 43.98 9.17
CA SER A 171 -19.90 43.90 7.78
C SER A 171 -18.39 44.10 7.66
N ARG A 172 -17.84 45.14 8.30
CA ARG A 172 -16.38 45.40 8.38
C ARG A 172 -15.63 44.24 9.01
N ALA A 173 -16.21 43.63 10.05
CA ALA A 173 -15.64 42.47 10.73
C ALA A 173 -15.90 41.14 10.00
N GLY A 174 -16.64 41.14 8.88
CA GLY A 174 -16.98 39.96 8.11
C GLY A 174 -17.76 38.91 8.91
N ILE A 175 -18.72 39.35 9.71
CA ILE A 175 -19.53 38.50 10.59
C ILE A 175 -20.86 38.15 9.89
N ASN A 176 -21.00 36.89 9.50
CA ASN A 176 -22.24 36.36 8.92
C ASN A 176 -23.17 35.79 10.00
N ALA A 177 -24.42 35.50 9.63
CA ALA A 177 -25.35 34.80 10.52
C ALA A 177 -24.81 33.41 10.90
N GLY A 178 -24.82 33.08 12.19
CA GLY A 178 -24.29 31.81 12.71
C GLY A 178 -22.78 31.78 12.98
N ASP A 179 -22.03 32.82 12.60
CA ASP A 179 -20.61 32.92 12.94
C ASP A 179 -20.42 33.02 14.45
N ARG A 180 -19.46 32.25 14.98
CA ARG A 180 -18.98 32.37 16.37
C ARG A 180 -17.99 33.53 16.51
N LYS A 181 -18.41 34.70 16.04
CA LYS A 181 -17.65 35.95 16.07
C LYS A 181 -18.54 37.08 16.57
N GLU A 182 -17.92 38.00 17.28
CA GLU A 182 -18.53 39.27 17.65
C GLU A 182 -17.53 40.40 17.37
N VAL A 183 -18.03 41.61 17.16
CA VAL A 183 -17.25 42.82 16.98
C VAL A 183 -17.55 43.81 18.11
N LEU A 184 -16.51 44.35 18.72
CA LEU A 184 -16.53 45.39 19.73
C LEU A 184 -16.59 46.76 19.10
N MET A 185 -17.57 47.54 19.54
CA MET A 185 -17.79 48.94 19.17
C MET A 185 -16.90 49.82 20.03
N VAL A 186 -16.19 50.77 19.40
CA VAL A 186 -15.25 51.66 20.08
C VAL A 186 -15.76 53.09 20.03
N ASN A 187 -15.82 53.73 21.19
CA ASN A 187 -16.28 55.09 21.38
C ASN A 187 -15.33 56.08 20.68
N ALA A 188 -15.88 56.94 19.83
CA ALA A 188 -15.09 57.87 19.03
C ALA A 188 -14.44 59.01 19.82
N GLN A 189 -15.00 59.37 20.97
CA GLN A 189 -14.57 60.51 21.76
C GLN A 189 -13.39 60.16 22.67
N ASN A 190 -13.39 58.96 23.27
CA ASN A 190 -12.41 58.57 24.29
C ASN A 190 -11.64 57.27 23.98
N GLY A 191 -12.01 56.54 22.92
CA GLY A 191 -11.37 55.28 22.54
C GLY A 191 -11.69 54.09 23.45
N GLU A 192 -12.72 54.22 24.31
CA GLU A 192 -13.18 53.16 25.20
C GLU A 192 -14.10 52.16 24.47
N ILE A 193 -14.14 50.92 24.95
CA ILE A 193 -15.07 49.90 24.46
C ILE A 193 -16.47 50.25 24.95
N MET A 194 -17.44 50.30 24.02
CA MET A 194 -18.85 50.58 24.34
C MET A 194 -19.59 49.29 24.67
N GLU A 195 -19.65 48.38 23.69
CA GLU A 195 -20.35 47.10 23.72
C GLU A 195 -19.92 46.25 22.51
N GLY A 196 -20.52 45.07 22.32
CA GLY A 196 -20.46 44.30 21.08
C GLY A 196 -21.66 44.59 20.17
N SER A 197 -21.62 44.15 18.91
CA SER A 197 -22.70 44.46 17.96
C SER A 197 -24.08 43.91 18.37
N ILE A 198 -24.11 42.76 19.07
CA ILE A 198 -25.32 42.16 19.62
C ILE A 198 -25.17 41.67 21.07
N THR A 199 -24.06 41.99 21.75
CA THR A 199 -23.74 41.52 23.11
C THR A 199 -23.08 42.57 23.99
N THR A 200 -23.17 42.41 25.30
CA THR A 200 -22.35 43.14 26.29
C THR A 200 -21.05 42.39 26.58
N PRO A 201 -19.87 43.04 26.53
CA PRO A 201 -18.59 42.41 26.84
C PRO A 201 -18.20 42.53 28.33
N TYR A 202 -17.41 41.57 28.80
CA TYR A 202 -16.81 41.53 30.13
C TYR A 202 -15.32 41.14 30.01
N PHE A 203 -14.45 41.96 30.61
CA PHE A 203 -13.00 41.80 30.56
C PHE A 203 -12.44 41.53 31.96
N TRP A 204 -11.36 40.75 32.05
CA TRP A 204 -10.73 40.45 33.34
C TRP A 204 -9.72 41.53 33.72
N ARG A 205 -10.00 42.34 34.74
CA ARG A 205 -9.12 43.41 35.21
C ARG A 205 -9.00 43.35 36.72
N ASN A 206 -7.78 43.48 37.24
CA ASN A 206 -7.52 43.56 38.68
C ASN A 206 -8.17 42.44 39.52
N GLY A 207 -8.21 41.20 38.98
CA GLY A 207 -8.77 40.04 39.66
C GLY A 207 -10.30 39.94 39.66
N ARG A 208 -11.00 40.73 38.83
CA ARG A 208 -12.47 40.73 38.71
C ARG A 208 -12.92 40.91 37.26
N TRP A 209 -14.17 40.55 36.97
CA TRP A 209 -14.80 40.86 35.70
C TRP A 209 -15.32 42.30 35.69
N VAL A 210 -14.98 43.04 34.64
CA VAL A 210 -15.44 44.41 34.44
C VAL A 210 -16.20 44.56 33.12
N THR A 211 -17.22 45.42 33.11
CA THR A 211 -18.01 45.75 31.91
C THR A 211 -18.07 47.28 31.74
N PRO A 212 -18.13 47.80 30.50
CA PRO A 212 -18.19 49.24 30.28
C PRO A 212 -19.37 49.93 31.02
N PRO A 213 -19.15 51.09 31.68
CA PRO A 213 -20.19 51.85 32.36
C PRO A 213 -21.30 52.36 31.41
N VAL A 214 -22.56 52.19 31.80
CA VAL A 214 -23.74 52.67 31.07
C VAL A 214 -24.74 53.23 32.07
N SER A 215 -25.09 54.51 31.96
CA SER A 215 -26.03 55.17 32.87
C SER A 215 -27.46 54.66 32.68
N ALA A 216 -28.34 54.90 33.67
CA ALA A 216 -29.74 54.49 33.58
C ALA A 216 -30.51 55.24 32.48
N GLU A 217 -30.15 56.51 32.27
CA GLU A 217 -30.67 57.40 31.25
C GLU A 217 -29.56 57.80 30.28
N PHE A 218 -29.90 58.04 29.02
CA PHE A 218 -28.93 58.50 28.03
C PHE A 218 -28.48 59.93 28.34
N SER A 219 -27.19 60.11 28.61
CA SER A 219 -26.55 61.41 28.88
C SER A 219 -25.44 61.78 27.89
N GLY A 220 -25.02 60.81 27.05
CA GLY A 220 -23.90 60.97 26.12
C GLY A 220 -22.51 61.06 26.78
N MET A 221 -22.43 60.99 28.12
CA MET A 221 -21.18 61.10 28.89
C MET A 221 -20.65 59.76 29.43
N ASP A 222 -21.41 58.67 29.30
CA ASP A 222 -20.99 57.33 29.68
C ASP A 222 -20.22 56.61 28.56
N SER A 223 -19.96 55.31 28.67
CA SER A 223 -19.27 54.57 27.59
C SER A 223 -20.09 54.50 26.30
N GLY A 224 -21.40 54.81 26.34
CA GLY A 224 -22.27 54.91 25.17
C GLY A 224 -22.89 53.60 24.68
N GLY A 225 -22.71 52.49 25.39
CA GLY A 225 -23.26 51.17 25.04
C GLY A 225 -24.74 50.98 25.44
N ASN A 226 -25.33 49.86 25.01
CA ASN A 226 -26.71 49.52 25.31
C ASN A 226 -26.93 49.12 26.78
N ASN A 227 -28.06 49.55 27.35
CA ASN A 227 -28.52 49.11 28.67
C ASN A 227 -29.13 47.68 28.62
N GLY A 228 -28.28 46.67 28.41
CA GLY A 228 -28.66 45.29 28.14
C GLY A 228 -29.30 44.56 29.34
N THR A 229 -30.21 43.62 29.07
CA THR A 229 -30.92 42.86 30.12
C THR A 229 -30.01 41.87 30.86
N SER A 230 -29.19 41.11 30.14
CA SER A 230 -28.16 40.24 30.74
C SER A 230 -27.06 41.04 31.47
N ARG A 231 -26.82 42.28 31.04
CA ARG A 231 -25.88 43.20 31.72
C ARG A 231 -26.42 43.62 33.08
N ARG A 232 -27.69 44.02 33.12
CA ARG A 232 -28.41 44.30 34.38
C ARG A 232 -28.36 43.09 35.31
N TYR A 233 -28.66 41.89 34.79
CA TYR A 233 -28.53 40.65 35.54
C TYR A 233 -27.12 40.46 36.14
N ALA A 234 -26.07 40.69 35.33
CA ALA A 234 -24.68 40.55 35.77
C ALA A 234 -24.31 41.51 36.91
N LEU A 235 -24.79 42.76 36.84
CA LEU A 235 -24.52 43.78 37.86
C LEU A 235 -25.31 43.52 39.15
N GLU A 236 -26.61 43.22 39.05
CA GLU A 236 -27.46 42.94 40.23
C GLU A 236 -26.99 41.68 40.98
N ASN A 237 -26.50 40.67 40.25
CA ASN A 237 -25.94 39.43 40.84
C ASN A 237 -24.43 39.49 41.12
N LYS A 238 -23.79 40.66 40.99
CA LYS A 238 -22.36 40.88 41.29
C LYS A 238 -21.40 39.97 40.49
N LEU A 239 -21.79 39.55 39.29
CA LEU A 239 -20.95 38.78 38.37
C LEU A 239 -19.84 39.64 37.74
N ALA A 240 -20.10 40.93 37.60
CA ALA A 240 -19.17 41.92 37.09
C ALA A 240 -19.41 43.28 37.75
N VAL A 241 -18.46 44.19 37.61
CA VAL A 241 -18.58 45.60 38.04
C VAL A 241 -18.35 46.55 36.86
N GLU A 242 -18.80 47.78 36.97
CA GLU A 242 -18.56 48.79 35.93
C GLU A 242 -17.13 49.33 36.01
N GLU A 243 -16.40 49.29 34.89
CA GLU A 243 -15.07 49.90 34.73
C GLU A 243 -14.81 50.18 33.25
N SER A 244 -14.29 51.37 32.93
CA SER A 244 -13.94 51.73 31.55
C SER A 244 -12.75 50.89 31.05
N VAL A 245 -12.87 50.36 29.84
CA VAL A 245 -11.80 49.58 29.19
C VAL A 245 -11.43 50.25 27.87
N LYS A 246 -10.20 50.75 27.77
CA LYS A 246 -9.70 51.31 26.50
C LYS A 246 -9.41 50.22 25.47
N ALA A 247 -9.81 50.47 24.23
CA ALA A 247 -9.66 49.50 23.14
C ALA A 247 -8.19 49.13 22.83
N GLU A 248 -7.25 50.00 23.19
CA GLU A 248 -5.80 49.78 23.06
C GLU A 248 -5.22 48.83 24.11
N THR A 249 -5.91 48.62 25.23
CA THR A 249 -5.46 47.72 26.31
C THR A 249 -5.82 46.26 26.07
N LEU A 250 -6.62 45.98 25.03
CA LEU A 250 -7.01 44.62 24.68
C LEU A 250 -5.83 43.85 24.11
N VAL A 251 -5.60 42.64 24.63
CA VAL A 251 -4.51 41.77 24.19
C VAL A 251 -5.06 40.63 23.34
N ASP A 252 -4.38 40.29 22.25
CA ASP A 252 -4.74 39.11 21.45
C ASP A 252 -4.71 37.84 22.29
N GLY A 253 -5.76 37.03 22.19
CA GLY A 253 -5.90 35.83 23.01
C GLY A 253 -6.43 36.08 24.42
N GLU A 254 -6.75 37.33 24.80
CA GLU A 254 -7.34 37.64 26.11
C GLU A 254 -8.71 36.96 26.26
N GLU A 255 -8.86 36.15 27.30
CA GLU A 255 -10.14 35.52 27.67
C GLU A 255 -11.12 36.57 28.18
N CYS A 256 -12.33 36.54 27.63
CA CYS A 256 -13.41 37.44 27.97
C CYS A 256 -14.75 36.68 28.01
N TRP A 257 -15.79 37.36 28.50
CA TRP A 257 -17.17 36.89 28.36
C TRP A 257 -17.95 37.90 27.53
N ILE A 258 -18.97 37.42 26.81
CA ILE A 258 -19.98 38.26 26.18
C ILE A 258 -21.36 37.75 26.58
N SER A 259 -22.35 38.64 26.70
CA SER A 259 -23.70 38.21 27.04
C SER A 259 -24.80 38.93 26.27
N ASN A 260 -25.94 38.28 26.08
CA ASN A 260 -27.18 38.93 25.67
C ASN A 260 -28.42 38.21 26.23
N GLY A 261 -29.59 38.83 26.11
CA GLY A 261 -30.86 38.28 26.59
C GLY A 261 -31.41 37.08 25.82
N VAL A 262 -30.65 36.47 24.90
CA VAL A 262 -31.08 35.28 24.14
C VAL A 262 -30.17 34.10 24.43
N SER A 263 -28.86 34.30 24.45
CA SER A 263 -27.86 33.25 24.58
C SER A 263 -27.20 33.20 25.95
N GLY A 264 -27.58 34.10 26.87
CA GLY A 264 -26.94 34.21 28.18
C GLY A 264 -25.48 34.66 28.06
N PHE A 265 -24.62 34.12 28.91
CA PHE A 265 -23.19 34.36 28.99
C PHE A 265 -22.42 33.33 28.16
N ILE A 266 -21.57 33.82 27.26
CA ILE A 266 -20.79 33.01 26.32
C ILE A 266 -19.32 33.38 26.48
N ALA A 267 -18.46 32.37 26.53
CA ALA A 267 -17.02 32.59 26.58
C ALA A 267 -16.55 33.21 25.25
N ALA A 268 -15.60 34.13 25.34
CA ALA A 268 -15.02 34.80 24.18
C ALA A 268 -13.51 34.96 24.35
N GLN A 269 -12.84 35.22 23.23
CA GLN A 269 -11.42 35.50 23.21
C GLN A 269 -11.14 36.63 22.22
N VAL A 270 -10.38 37.64 22.66
CA VAL A 270 -9.98 38.75 21.79
C VAL A 270 -9.13 38.22 20.64
N GLY A 271 -9.51 38.56 19.41
CA GLY A 271 -8.76 38.23 18.20
C GLY A 271 -8.40 39.50 17.45
N MET A 272 -7.11 39.74 17.21
CA MET A 272 -6.65 40.83 16.36
C MET A 272 -7.15 40.63 14.92
N SER A 273 -7.57 41.72 14.28
CA SER A 273 -8.09 41.68 12.92
C SER A 273 -6.99 41.35 11.91
N GLY A 274 -7.35 40.74 10.78
CA GLY A 274 -6.40 40.39 9.71
C GLY A 274 -5.61 41.58 9.15
N ALA A 275 -6.09 42.81 9.32
CA ALA A 275 -5.43 44.04 8.87
C ALA A 275 -4.13 44.36 9.64
N GLN A 276 -4.04 44.04 10.93
CA GLN A 276 -2.84 44.27 11.73
C GLN A 276 -1.73 43.26 11.41
N ALA A 277 -2.10 42.02 11.10
CA ALA A 277 -1.18 40.99 10.64
C ALA A 277 -0.50 41.41 9.33
N GLU A 278 -1.25 42.01 8.40
CA GLU A 278 -0.72 42.50 7.13
C GLU A 278 0.25 43.68 7.31
N ALA A 279 -0.06 44.61 8.21
CA ALA A 279 0.84 45.72 8.54
C ALA A 279 2.16 45.22 9.12
N ALA A 280 2.12 44.24 10.03
CA ALA A 280 3.32 43.63 10.60
C ALA A 280 4.20 42.92 9.54
N VAL A 281 3.59 42.26 8.54
CA VAL A 281 4.35 41.70 7.41
C VAL A 281 5.01 42.81 6.59
N ARG A 282 4.34 43.92 6.31
CA ARG A 282 4.93 45.05 5.55
C ARG A 282 6.12 45.66 6.28
N THR A 283 5.99 45.97 7.57
CA THR A 283 7.10 46.49 8.38
C THR A 283 8.27 45.51 8.43
N GLY A 284 8.00 44.21 8.59
CA GLY A 284 9.05 43.18 8.54
C GLY A 284 9.79 43.12 7.20
N GLN A 285 9.10 43.34 6.08
CA GLN A 285 9.71 43.38 4.74
C GLN A 285 10.67 44.55 4.58
N ASP A 286 10.32 45.72 5.11
CA ASP A 286 11.16 46.91 5.03
C ASP A 286 12.42 46.75 5.90
N GLU A 287 12.29 46.19 7.09
CA GLU A 287 13.43 45.83 7.95
C GLU A 287 14.32 44.74 7.32
N TYR A 288 13.72 43.76 6.62
CA TYR A 288 14.46 42.75 5.87
C TYR A 288 15.28 43.36 4.72
N ARG A 289 14.69 44.28 3.95
CA ARG A 289 15.40 45.04 2.89
C ARG A 289 16.52 45.90 3.46
N ALA A 290 16.32 46.48 4.64
CA ALA A 290 17.33 47.22 5.38
C ALA A 290 18.41 46.35 6.04
N LYS A 291 18.38 45.01 5.84
CA LYS A 291 19.29 44.02 6.43
C LYS A 291 19.27 43.97 7.98
N ARG A 292 18.22 44.49 8.62
CA ARG A 292 18.01 44.44 10.08
C ARG A 292 17.24 43.16 10.46
N TYR A 293 17.87 42.02 10.21
CA TYR A 293 17.21 40.71 10.25
C TYR A 293 16.55 40.35 11.59
N LYS A 294 17.13 40.74 12.73
CA LYS A 294 16.53 40.50 14.06
C LYS A 294 15.19 41.22 14.26
N HIS A 295 15.10 42.46 13.78
CA HIS A 295 13.85 43.24 13.83
C HIS A 295 12.83 42.68 12.86
N ALA A 296 13.25 42.32 11.64
CA ALA A 296 12.39 41.66 10.66
C ALA A 296 11.78 40.34 11.20
N LEU A 297 12.57 39.49 11.86
CA LEU A 297 12.10 38.25 12.49
C LEU A 297 11.04 38.50 13.57
N ALA A 298 11.18 39.55 14.37
CA ALA A 298 10.20 39.91 15.40
C ALA A 298 8.85 40.29 14.78
N HIS A 299 8.87 41.10 13.71
CA HIS A 299 7.67 41.50 12.98
C HIS A 299 6.99 40.33 12.26
N PHE A 300 7.73 39.45 11.60
CA PHE A 300 7.16 38.25 10.97
C PHE A 300 6.59 37.28 12.01
N THR A 301 7.28 37.08 13.13
CA THR A 301 6.78 36.22 14.22
C THR A 301 5.51 36.79 14.84
N ARG A 302 5.41 38.12 15.01
CA ARG A 302 4.18 38.78 15.47
C ARG A 302 3.02 38.59 14.49
N ALA A 303 3.27 38.73 13.19
CA ALA A 303 2.26 38.47 12.16
C ALA A 303 1.79 37.00 12.15
N MET A 304 2.69 36.05 12.37
CA MET A 304 2.32 34.64 12.48
C MET A 304 1.49 34.34 13.73
N LEU A 305 1.89 34.88 14.89
CA LEU A 305 1.20 34.66 16.16
C LEU A 305 -0.23 35.21 16.15
N SER A 306 -0.47 36.30 15.41
CA SER A 306 -1.81 36.86 15.20
C SER A 306 -2.74 35.98 14.34
N CYS A 307 -2.22 34.91 13.71
CA CYS A 307 -3.05 33.98 12.99
C CYS A 307 -3.72 32.99 13.96
N ARG A 308 -5.06 32.91 13.91
CA ARG A 308 -5.87 32.02 14.77
C ARG A 308 -5.44 30.55 14.78
N CYS A 309 -4.82 30.05 13.72
CA CYS A 309 -4.36 28.66 13.68
C CYS A 309 -3.20 28.38 14.65
N ASN A 310 -2.49 29.41 15.10
CA ASN A 310 -1.35 29.27 15.99
C ASN A 310 -1.74 29.33 17.48
N ARG A 311 -3.00 29.68 17.80
CA ARG A 311 -3.56 29.73 19.16
C ARG A 311 -2.68 30.49 20.18
N GLY A 312 -1.89 31.48 19.72
CA GLY A 312 -0.93 32.23 20.55
C GLY A 312 0.29 31.44 21.03
N MET A 313 0.49 30.19 20.61
CA MET A 313 1.55 29.30 21.11
C MET A 313 2.65 29.07 20.06
N LYS A 314 3.85 28.72 20.51
CA LYS A 314 4.92 28.22 19.64
C LYS A 314 4.62 26.77 19.27
N ARG A 315 4.52 26.47 17.97
CA ARG A 315 4.33 25.09 17.50
C ARG A 315 5.64 24.30 17.56
N ASP A 316 5.62 23.16 18.24
CA ASP A 316 6.71 22.18 18.21
C ASP A 316 6.64 21.27 16.97
N ARG A 317 7.77 20.67 16.62
CA ARG A 317 7.88 19.81 15.43
C ARG A 317 7.05 18.54 15.61
N CYS A 318 6.26 18.21 14.60
CA CYS A 318 5.66 16.88 14.49
C CYS A 318 6.78 15.86 14.21
N SER A 319 7.03 14.92 15.12
CA SER A 319 7.97 13.81 14.88
C SER A 319 7.40 12.71 13.99
N CYS A 320 6.10 12.73 13.72
CA CYS A 320 5.42 11.70 12.93
C CYS A 320 5.53 11.90 11.41
N LYS A 321 5.86 13.12 10.95
CA LYS A 321 5.96 13.44 9.53
C LYS A 321 7.40 13.54 9.11
N ASN A 322 7.77 12.80 8.06
CA ASN A 322 9.13 12.82 7.51
C ASN A 322 9.10 13.01 6.00
N PHE A 323 9.12 14.28 5.59
CA PHE A 323 9.09 14.65 4.18
C PHE A 323 10.33 14.20 3.41
N GLU A 324 11.51 14.09 4.05
CA GLU A 324 12.73 13.62 3.39
C GLU A 324 12.61 12.14 3.02
N ALA A 325 12.16 11.30 3.96
CA ALA A 325 11.92 9.89 3.70
C ALA A 325 10.86 9.63 2.62
N VAL A 326 9.83 10.49 2.53
CA VAL A 326 8.79 10.43 1.50
C VAL A 326 9.34 10.80 0.12
N VAL A 327 10.21 11.80 0.05
CA VAL A 327 10.89 12.20 -1.20
C VAL A 327 11.84 11.10 -1.68
N ASP A 328 12.59 10.47 -0.77
CA ASP A 328 13.53 9.39 -1.08
C ASP A 328 12.81 8.12 -1.58
N LYS A 329 11.60 7.86 -1.09
CA LYS A 329 10.73 6.76 -1.53
C LYS A 329 9.92 7.09 -2.80
N GLY A 330 9.94 8.34 -3.26
CA GLY A 330 9.17 8.79 -4.43
C GLY A 330 7.66 8.85 -4.19
N ASP A 331 7.25 9.03 -2.94
CA ASP A 331 5.87 9.11 -2.50
C ASP A 331 5.35 10.56 -2.51
N SER A 332 4.03 10.72 -2.43
CA SER A 332 3.39 12.04 -2.54
C SER A 332 3.60 12.85 -1.26
N ILE A 333 4.43 13.90 -1.33
CA ILE A 333 4.59 14.92 -0.27
C ILE A 333 3.21 15.48 0.14
N PHE A 334 2.29 15.63 -0.82
CA PHE A 334 0.92 16.07 -0.55
C PHE A 334 0.15 15.08 0.34
N HIS A 335 0.28 13.77 0.12
CA HIS A 335 -0.35 12.78 1.00
C HIS A 335 0.25 12.79 2.40
N GLU A 336 1.58 12.91 2.53
CA GLU A 336 2.26 13.03 3.82
C GLU A 336 1.86 14.31 4.57
N ALA A 337 1.76 15.43 3.85
CA ALA A 337 1.31 16.70 4.43
C ALA A 337 -0.18 16.62 4.79
N MET A 338 -0.98 15.91 4.01
CA MET A 338 -2.40 15.72 4.25
C MET A 338 -2.70 14.72 5.37
N TYR A 339 -1.80 13.77 5.63
CA TYR A 339 -1.90 12.77 6.69
C TYR A 339 -2.14 13.45 8.06
N THR A 340 -3.14 12.97 8.77
CA THR A 340 -3.49 13.42 10.12
C THR A 340 -2.76 12.58 11.13
N CYS A 341 -1.67 13.10 11.72
CA CYS A 341 -1.04 12.44 12.87
C CYS A 341 -1.99 12.51 14.08
N SER A 342 -1.96 11.50 14.95
CA SER A 342 -2.60 11.51 16.26
C SER A 342 -1.74 12.14 17.36
N CYS A 343 -0.60 12.74 16.97
CA CYS A 343 0.36 13.38 17.85
C CYS A 343 -0.17 14.70 18.44
N SER A 344 0.39 15.14 19.57
CA SER A 344 -0.04 16.37 20.27
C SER A 344 -0.08 17.57 19.32
N VAL A 345 0.95 17.72 18.48
CA VAL A 345 1.04 18.78 17.46
C VAL A 345 -0.10 18.70 16.44
N GLY A 346 -0.42 17.53 15.90
CA GLY A 346 -1.50 17.38 14.90
C GLY A 346 -2.91 17.47 15.47
N LYS A 347 -3.09 17.22 16.77
CA LYS A 347 -4.36 17.44 17.48
C LYS A 347 -4.56 18.91 17.88
N MET A 348 -3.47 19.62 18.18
CA MET A 348 -3.50 21.02 18.63
C MET A 348 -3.53 22.03 17.47
N PHE A 349 -2.83 21.76 16.37
CA PHE A 349 -2.69 22.72 15.27
C PHE A 349 -3.41 22.22 14.00
N ASN A 350 -4.43 22.96 13.58
CA ASN A 350 -5.17 22.70 12.34
C ASN A 350 -4.43 23.28 11.11
N LYS A 351 -4.72 22.73 9.91
CA LYS A 351 -4.27 23.31 8.63
C LYS A 351 -4.80 24.74 8.48
N CYS A 352 -4.02 25.61 7.85
CA CYS A 352 -4.34 27.02 7.67
C CYS A 352 -3.87 27.51 6.30
N ASP A 353 -4.78 28.16 5.58
CA ASP A 353 -4.61 28.75 4.25
C ASP A 353 -4.57 30.28 4.29
N ASN A 354 -4.42 30.88 5.48
CA ASN A 354 -4.37 32.33 5.62
C ASN A 354 -3.14 32.90 4.89
N PRO A 355 -3.33 33.76 3.87
CA PRO A 355 -2.25 34.24 3.02
C PRO A 355 -1.23 35.10 3.78
N VAL A 356 -1.68 35.83 4.81
CA VAL A 356 -0.82 36.70 5.62
C VAL A 356 0.11 35.86 6.50
N HIS A 357 -0.42 34.78 7.07
CA HIS A 357 0.36 33.85 7.89
C HIS A 357 1.42 33.13 7.05
N ILE A 358 1.03 32.61 5.89
CA ILE A 358 1.94 31.92 4.98
C ILE A 358 3.04 32.87 4.51
N LYS A 359 2.67 34.10 4.13
CA LYS A 359 3.62 35.14 3.74
C LYS A 359 4.58 35.51 4.87
N ALA A 360 4.10 35.62 6.12
CA ALA A 360 4.97 35.89 7.27
C ALA A 360 5.99 34.76 7.51
N LEU A 361 5.55 33.51 7.49
CA LEU A 361 6.41 32.32 7.60
C LEU A 361 7.47 32.28 6.49
N ASP A 362 7.03 32.57 5.27
CA ASP A 362 7.85 32.58 4.07
C ASP A 362 8.98 33.62 4.17
N TYR A 363 8.67 34.86 4.56
CA TYR A 363 9.71 35.87 4.81
C TYR A 363 10.59 35.58 6.03
N ARG A 364 10.07 34.89 7.05
CA ARG A 364 10.88 34.45 8.20
C ARG A 364 11.91 33.41 7.79
N ALA A 365 11.54 32.43 6.95
CA ALA A 365 12.46 31.46 6.37
C ALA A 365 13.56 32.14 5.55
N ALA A 366 13.21 33.09 4.68
CA ALA A 366 14.17 33.87 3.89
C ALA A 366 15.12 34.71 4.77
N THR A 367 14.63 35.19 5.92
CA THR A 367 15.45 35.91 6.90
C THR A 367 16.47 34.99 7.56
N PHE A 368 16.08 33.79 7.98
CA PHE A 368 17.02 32.79 8.51
C PHE A 368 18.05 32.32 7.47
N GLU A 369 17.66 32.17 6.21
CA GLU A 369 18.58 31.86 5.11
C GLU A 369 19.62 32.96 4.92
N SER A 370 19.19 34.22 4.93
CA SER A 370 20.08 35.40 4.83
C SER A 370 21.05 35.49 6.01
N MET A 371 20.66 34.94 7.16
CA MET A 371 21.50 34.82 8.36
C MET A 371 22.36 33.53 8.40
N LYS A 372 22.30 32.68 7.37
CA LYS A 372 22.95 31.36 7.28
C LYS A 372 22.48 30.33 8.34
N GLU A 373 21.32 30.54 8.96
CA GLU A 373 20.70 29.59 9.90
C GLU A 373 19.80 28.60 9.14
N LEU A 374 20.41 27.76 8.29
CA LEU A 374 19.70 26.91 7.32
C LEU A 374 18.73 25.91 7.97
N ASP A 375 19.05 25.39 9.15
CA ASP A 375 18.15 24.48 9.88
C ASP A 375 16.85 25.15 10.30
N ARG A 376 16.88 26.45 10.65
CA ARG A 376 15.68 27.21 11.02
C ARG A 376 14.86 27.57 9.78
N ALA A 377 15.53 27.94 8.69
CA ALA A 377 14.88 28.17 7.41
C ALA A 377 14.17 26.91 6.89
N LYS A 378 14.82 25.74 6.99
CA LYS A 378 14.24 24.44 6.64
C LYS A 378 13.00 24.12 7.48
N ARG A 379 13.06 24.36 8.80
CA ARG A 379 11.91 24.15 9.70
C ARG A 379 10.70 25.00 9.32
N ASP A 380 10.92 26.27 8.98
CA ASP A 380 9.83 27.15 8.54
C ASP A 380 9.25 26.67 7.19
N ALA A 381 10.07 26.18 6.27
CA ALA A 381 9.61 25.64 5.00
C ALA A 381 8.80 24.32 5.15
N GLU A 382 9.24 23.39 6.01
CA GLU A 382 8.47 22.18 6.37
C GLU A 382 7.14 22.55 7.02
N TRP A 383 7.14 23.58 7.87
CA TRP A 383 5.92 24.05 8.51
C TRP A 383 4.92 24.60 7.49
N ILE A 384 5.34 25.40 6.51
CA ILE A 384 4.43 25.89 5.48
C ILE A 384 3.80 24.72 4.68
N LEU A 385 4.57 23.67 4.36
CA LEU A 385 4.04 22.46 3.70
C LEU A 385 2.96 21.76 4.53
N GLU A 386 3.17 21.63 5.84
CA GLU A 386 2.19 21.04 6.75
C GLU A 386 0.94 21.91 6.94
N LEU A 387 1.12 23.23 6.98
CA LEU A 387 0.08 24.20 7.28
C LEU A 387 -0.85 24.39 6.07
N ALA A 388 -0.27 24.55 4.88
CA ALA A 388 -0.94 24.96 3.66
C ALA A 388 -0.60 24.07 2.45
N PRO A 389 -0.85 22.75 2.52
CA PRO A 389 -0.44 21.81 1.46
C PRO A 389 -1.10 22.05 0.09
N ARG A 390 -2.16 22.88 0.05
CA ARG A 390 -2.95 23.18 -1.16
C ARG A 390 -2.53 24.47 -1.88
N LEU A 391 -1.63 25.28 -1.29
CA LEU A 391 -1.20 26.54 -1.90
C LEU A 391 0.06 26.34 -2.77
N PRO A 392 0.06 26.73 -4.07
CA PRO A 392 1.17 26.48 -4.99
C PRO A 392 2.49 27.14 -4.58
N ASP A 393 2.41 28.29 -3.90
CA ASP A 393 3.56 29.12 -3.50
C ASP A 393 4.52 28.39 -2.55
N VAL A 394 4.03 27.37 -1.85
CA VAL A 394 4.73 26.64 -0.77
C VAL A 394 5.79 25.65 -1.30
N CYS A 395 5.55 25.01 -2.44
CA CYS A 395 6.50 24.03 -3.02
C CYS A 395 7.71 24.69 -3.72
N ALA A 396 7.63 25.98 -4.03
CA ALA A 396 8.69 26.67 -4.76
C ALA A 396 9.93 26.96 -3.89
N ARG A 397 9.79 27.20 -2.57
CA ARG A 397 10.92 27.56 -1.69
C ARG A 397 11.66 26.40 -1.03
N THR A 398 11.07 25.21 -0.98
CA THR A 398 11.80 23.98 -0.61
C THR A 398 12.75 23.51 -1.71
N SER A 399 12.69 24.13 -2.90
CA SER A 399 13.43 23.75 -4.09
C SER A 399 14.95 24.08 -4.07
N PRO A 400 15.45 25.14 -3.43
CA PRO A 400 16.89 25.39 -3.33
C PRO A 400 17.56 24.72 -2.11
N MET A 401 16.88 24.66 -0.96
CA MET A 401 17.52 24.37 0.33
C MET A 401 17.88 22.90 0.60
N ALA A 402 17.23 21.94 -0.08
CA ALA A 402 17.32 20.52 0.29
C ALA A 402 18.28 19.65 -0.56
N GLY A 403 19.04 20.21 -1.51
CA GLY A 403 19.94 19.41 -2.38
C GLY A 403 19.25 18.35 -3.28
N MET A 404 17.95 18.16 -3.14
CA MET A 404 17.16 17.11 -3.80
C MET A 404 16.79 17.48 -5.24
N LYS A 405 17.62 17.14 -6.24
CA LYS A 405 17.32 17.38 -7.66
C LYS A 405 16.26 16.44 -8.29
N ARG A 406 15.62 15.53 -7.53
CA ARG A 406 14.93 14.36 -8.13
C ARG A 406 13.40 14.40 -8.27
N ASN A 407 12.60 15.15 -7.48
CA ASN A 407 11.12 14.97 -7.45
C ASN A 407 10.26 16.26 -7.26
N LYS A 408 10.60 17.39 -7.92
CA LYS A 408 10.14 18.73 -7.48
C LYS A 408 8.94 19.38 -8.21
N TYR A 409 8.42 18.84 -9.30
CA TYR A 409 7.46 19.56 -10.17
C TYR A 409 6.00 19.04 -10.25
N PRO A 410 5.67 17.77 -9.94
CA PRO A 410 4.28 17.29 -9.98
C PRO A 410 3.35 17.96 -8.96
N ALA A 411 3.85 18.19 -7.74
CA ALA A 411 3.04 18.67 -6.60
C ALA A 411 2.43 20.07 -6.81
N GLY A 412 3.14 20.99 -7.48
CA GLY A 412 2.64 22.34 -7.75
C GLY A 412 1.56 22.41 -8.84
N VAL A 413 1.55 21.44 -9.77
CA VAL A 413 0.60 21.43 -10.89
C VAL A 413 -0.67 20.65 -10.55
N ASP A 414 -0.58 19.62 -9.71
CA ASP A 414 -1.76 18.92 -9.18
C ASP A 414 -2.60 19.83 -8.28
N ALA A 415 -1.96 20.71 -7.49
CA ALA A 415 -2.63 21.75 -6.72
C ALA A 415 -3.29 22.82 -7.64
N GLY A 416 -2.58 23.28 -8.68
CA GLY A 416 -3.10 24.30 -9.60
C GLY A 416 -4.25 23.82 -10.50
N ASN A 417 -4.26 22.54 -10.90
CA ASN A 417 -5.34 21.93 -11.66
C ASN A 417 -6.63 21.74 -10.82
N ALA A 418 -6.49 21.40 -9.54
CA ALA A 418 -7.64 21.27 -8.62
C ALA A 418 -8.31 22.62 -8.32
N SER A 419 -7.59 23.73 -8.46
CA SER A 419 -8.05 25.09 -8.14
C SER A 419 -8.49 25.93 -9.35
N ARG A 420 -8.60 25.35 -10.56
CA ARG A 420 -9.01 26.05 -11.81
C ARG A 420 -8.19 27.32 -12.14
N MET A 421 -6.89 27.35 -11.83
CA MET A 421 -6.02 28.53 -12.04
C MET A 421 -5.24 28.55 -13.38
N ALA A 422 -5.78 27.91 -14.43
CA ALA A 422 -5.10 27.71 -15.71
C ALA A 422 -4.66 29.00 -16.44
N THR A 423 -5.26 30.14 -16.10
CA THR A 423 -5.04 31.45 -16.74
C THR A 423 -3.99 32.34 -16.05
N SER A 424 -3.39 31.91 -14.94
CA SER A 424 -2.35 32.70 -14.25
C SER A 424 -1.03 32.72 -15.05
N PRO A 425 -0.41 33.90 -15.29
CA PRO A 425 0.88 34.00 -15.99
C PRO A 425 2.00 33.19 -15.32
N LYS A 426 1.97 33.06 -14.00
CA LYS A 426 2.94 32.27 -13.22
C LYS A 426 2.67 30.77 -13.31
N PHE A 427 1.40 30.36 -13.44
CA PHE A 427 1.04 28.97 -13.69
C PHE A 427 1.52 28.52 -15.07
N GLN A 428 1.40 29.37 -16.09
CA GLN A 428 1.93 29.10 -17.43
C GLN A 428 3.47 28.96 -17.45
N GLN A 429 4.20 29.78 -16.68
CA GLN A 429 5.65 29.61 -16.53
C GLN A 429 6.03 28.27 -15.88
N LEU A 430 5.33 27.87 -14.81
CA LEU A 430 5.50 26.57 -14.16
C LEU A 430 5.11 25.40 -15.09
N TYR A 431 4.04 25.55 -15.85
CA TYR A 431 3.56 24.58 -16.83
C TYR A 431 4.56 24.40 -17.98
N ASN A 432 5.15 25.49 -18.47
CA ASN A 432 6.18 25.47 -19.52
C ASN A 432 7.51 24.87 -19.03
N ALA A 433 7.90 25.12 -17.78
CA ALA A 433 9.05 24.48 -17.15
C ALA A 433 8.80 22.97 -16.91
N ARG A 434 7.58 22.60 -16.47
CA ARG A 434 7.15 21.21 -16.31
C ARG A 434 7.12 20.46 -17.64
N ASN A 435 6.60 21.05 -18.72
CA ASN A 435 6.45 20.38 -20.01
C ASN A 435 7.78 19.84 -20.56
N LYS A 436 8.88 20.56 -20.35
CA LYS A 436 10.23 20.11 -20.72
C LYS A 436 10.71 18.90 -19.91
N LEU A 437 10.09 18.62 -18.76
CA LEU A 437 10.38 17.50 -17.86
C LEU A 437 9.24 16.46 -17.81
N HIS A 438 8.08 16.73 -18.42
CA HIS A 438 6.82 15.99 -18.26
C HIS A 438 6.87 14.58 -18.87
N LEU A 439 7.60 14.43 -19.97
CA LEU A 439 7.81 13.15 -20.67
C LEU A 439 8.55 12.11 -19.81
N ARG A 440 9.31 12.52 -18.79
CA ARG A 440 10.07 11.60 -17.93
C ARG A 440 9.35 11.17 -16.65
N TYR A 441 8.29 11.86 -16.19
CA TYR A 441 7.81 11.72 -14.80
C TYR A 441 6.28 11.76 -14.59
N CYS A 442 5.44 11.65 -15.62
CA CYS A 442 3.98 11.65 -15.43
C CYS A 442 3.44 10.28 -14.98
N ARG A 443 2.83 10.18 -13.80
CA ARG A 443 1.93 9.06 -13.43
C ARG A 443 0.50 9.41 -13.87
N ARG A 444 0.18 9.25 -15.16
CA ARG A 444 -1.24 9.18 -15.59
C ARG A 444 -1.80 7.84 -15.10
N ASP A 445 -3.08 7.81 -14.71
CA ASP A 445 -3.76 6.53 -14.45
C ASP A 445 -3.59 5.65 -15.71
N PRO A 446 -2.97 4.45 -15.58
CA PRO A 446 -2.68 3.58 -16.71
C PRO A 446 -3.89 3.25 -17.57
N ILE A 447 -5.11 3.35 -17.03
CA ILE A 447 -6.36 3.11 -17.77
C ILE A 447 -6.58 4.07 -18.94
N PHE A 448 -5.91 5.23 -18.93
CA PHE A 448 -5.94 6.22 -20.01
C PHE A 448 -4.77 6.08 -21.00
N LEU A 449 -3.90 5.09 -20.82
CA LEU A 449 -2.94 4.71 -21.84
C LEU A 449 -3.67 4.01 -23.00
N PRO A 450 -3.07 3.98 -24.20
CA PRO A 450 -3.50 3.06 -25.25
C PRO A 450 -3.72 1.65 -24.70
N SER A 451 -4.79 0.99 -25.13
CA SER A 451 -5.23 -0.29 -24.57
C SER A 451 -4.14 -1.36 -24.61
N GLU A 452 -3.29 -1.34 -25.62
CA GLU A 452 -2.15 -2.24 -25.79
C GLU A 452 -1.12 -2.06 -24.67
N LEU A 453 -0.79 -0.82 -24.33
CA LEU A 453 0.16 -0.52 -23.24
C LEU A 453 -0.44 -0.85 -21.88
N PHE A 454 -1.73 -0.61 -21.70
CA PHE A 454 -2.42 -0.96 -20.45
C PHE A 454 -2.47 -2.49 -20.23
N VAL A 455 -2.77 -3.25 -21.28
CA VAL A 455 -2.69 -4.73 -21.27
C VAL A 455 -1.25 -5.18 -20.98
N TRP A 456 -0.26 -4.59 -21.66
CA TRP A 456 1.13 -4.97 -21.48
C TRP A 456 1.62 -4.73 -20.04
N ILE A 457 1.28 -3.60 -19.43
CA ILE A 457 1.59 -3.31 -18.02
C ILE A 457 0.95 -4.36 -17.09
N LEU A 458 -0.34 -4.63 -17.27
CA LEU A 458 -1.06 -5.58 -16.41
C LEU A 458 -0.68 -7.04 -16.67
N SER A 459 -0.05 -7.35 -17.81
CA SER A 459 0.49 -8.69 -18.08
C SER A 459 1.65 -9.07 -17.14
N TYR A 460 2.36 -8.08 -16.59
CA TYR A 460 3.39 -8.29 -15.57
C TYR A 460 2.80 -8.48 -14.15
N CYS A 461 1.49 -8.25 -13.97
CA CYS A 461 0.83 -8.41 -12.68
C CYS A 461 0.31 -9.84 -12.52
N ASN A 462 0.53 -10.44 -11.35
CA ASN A 462 -0.03 -11.75 -11.03
C ASN A 462 -1.56 -11.71 -10.86
N LEU A 463 -2.22 -12.88 -10.78
CA LEU A 463 -3.68 -12.96 -10.72
C LEU A 463 -4.27 -12.13 -9.56
N VAL A 464 -3.69 -12.21 -8.36
CA VAL A 464 -4.19 -11.44 -7.20
C VAL A 464 -4.01 -9.95 -7.39
N GLN A 465 -2.91 -9.51 -7.97
CA GLN A 465 -2.68 -8.09 -8.30
C GLN A 465 -3.72 -7.60 -9.31
N ARG A 466 -3.98 -8.36 -10.38
CA ARG A 466 -5.03 -8.03 -11.37
C ARG A 466 -6.42 -7.99 -10.72
N VAL A 467 -6.73 -8.93 -9.83
CA VAL A 467 -8.00 -8.93 -9.07
C VAL A 467 -8.09 -7.71 -8.13
N ARG A 468 -6.99 -7.28 -7.49
CA ARG A 468 -6.97 -6.05 -6.68
C ARG A 468 -7.23 -4.80 -7.52
N CYS A 469 -6.78 -4.77 -8.78
CA CYS A 469 -7.09 -3.67 -9.70
C CYS A 469 -8.60 -3.52 -9.95
N LEU A 470 -9.38 -4.60 -9.86
CA LEU A 470 -10.86 -4.52 -9.92
C LEU A 470 -11.47 -3.72 -8.76
N GLY A 471 -10.75 -3.60 -7.63
CA GLY A 471 -11.18 -2.86 -6.44
C GLY A 471 -10.79 -1.38 -6.43
N VAL A 472 -10.07 -0.89 -7.45
CA VAL A 472 -9.58 0.50 -7.50
C VAL A 472 -10.72 1.49 -7.70
N SER A 473 -11.59 1.26 -8.69
CA SER A 473 -12.78 2.07 -8.95
C SER A 473 -13.79 1.30 -9.78
N LYS A 474 -15.04 1.79 -9.84
CA LYS A 474 -16.06 1.23 -10.73
C LYS A 474 -15.64 1.29 -12.21
N GLN A 475 -14.84 2.27 -12.60
CA GLN A 475 -14.32 2.40 -13.97
C GLN A 475 -13.30 1.30 -14.26
N TRP A 476 -12.30 1.12 -13.40
CA TRP A 476 -11.31 0.04 -13.50
C TRP A 476 -11.98 -1.33 -13.59
N GLN A 477 -12.97 -1.58 -12.72
CA GLN A 477 -13.71 -2.84 -12.74
C GLN A 477 -14.43 -3.08 -14.07
N ARG A 478 -15.12 -2.07 -14.62
CA ARG A 478 -15.84 -2.19 -15.90
C ARG A 478 -14.89 -2.40 -17.07
N THR A 479 -13.79 -1.63 -17.12
CA THR A 479 -12.80 -1.72 -18.21
C THR A 479 -12.10 -3.08 -18.19
N LEU A 480 -11.55 -3.51 -17.05
CA LEU A 480 -10.84 -4.79 -16.96
C LEU A 480 -11.72 -6.01 -17.21
N MET A 481 -13.02 -5.93 -16.89
CA MET A 481 -13.98 -7.02 -17.14
C MET A 481 -14.64 -6.93 -18.52
N SER A 482 -14.28 -5.94 -19.35
CA SER A 482 -14.80 -5.82 -20.71
C SER A 482 -14.09 -6.79 -21.67
N ARG A 483 -14.70 -7.03 -22.83
CA ARG A 483 -14.17 -7.98 -23.82
C ARG A 483 -12.79 -7.59 -24.35
N ASP A 484 -12.49 -6.29 -24.43
CA ASP A 484 -11.23 -5.78 -24.98
C ASP A 484 -10.02 -6.16 -24.13
N PHE A 485 -10.24 -6.46 -22.84
CA PHE A 485 -9.19 -6.82 -21.88
C PHE A 485 -9.27 -8.30 -21.45
N ALA A 486 -10.06 -9.12 -22.15
CA ALA A 486 -10.24 -10.53 -21.82
C ALA A 486 -8.93 -11.32 -21.83
N SER A 487 -7.93 -10.90 -22.61
CA SER A 487 -6.57 -11.48 -22.65
C SER A 487 -5.91 -11.54 -21.28
N LEU A 488 -6.17 -10.57 -20.40
CA LEU A 488 -5.63 -10.51 -19.04
C LEU A 488 -6.19 -11.60 -18.11
N TRP A 489 -7.25 -12.30 -18.50
CA TRP A 489 -7.91 -13.32 -17.67
C TRP A 489 -7.81 -14.72 -18.28
N LYS A 490 -7.10 -14.88 -19.40
CA LYS A 490 -6.91 -16.19 -20.06
C LYS A 490 -5.95 -17.10 -19.31
N ASP A 491 -5.09 -16.53 -18.47
CA ASP A 491 -4.19 -17.25 -17.57
C ASP A 491 -4.61 -17.04 -16.11
N LEU A 492 -5.15 -18.10 -15.52
CA LEU A 492 -5.62 -18.16 -14.15
C LEU A 492 -4.68 -19.01 -13.30
N ASP A 493 -3.70 -18.34 -12.68
CA ASP A 493 -2.70 -18.95 -11.83
C ASP A 493 -3.01 -18.70 -10.34
N PHE A 494 -3.36 -19.75 -9.61
CA PHE A 494 -3.70 -19.74 -8.19
C PHE A 494 -2.58 -20.34 -7.31
N THR A 495 -1.32 -20.16 -7.67
CA THR A 495 -0.15 -20.65 -6.91
C THR A 495 0.40 -19.64 -5.90
N GLY A 496 1.07 -20.12 -4.84
CA GLY A 496 1.88 -19.34 -3.91
C GLY A 496 1.22 -18.07 -3.36
N SER A 497 1.71 -16.90 -3.79
CA SER A 497 1.20 -15.58 -3.40
C SER A 497 -0.08 -15.15 -4.14
N SER A 498 -0.38 -15.82 -5.26
CA SER A 498 -1.61 -15.65 -6.05
C SER A 498 -2.76 -16.50 -5.51
N THR A 499 -2.51 -17.47 -4.62
CA THR A 499 -3.59 -18.21 -3.97
C THR A 499 -4.37 -17.30 -3.01
N PRO A 500 -5.71 -17.22 -3.12
CA PRO A 500 -6.54 -16.43 -2.21
C PRO A 500 -6.32 -16.83 -0.74
N ARG A 501 -6.38 -15.85 0.18
CA ARG A 501 -6.31 -16.11 1.63
C ARG A 501 -7.50 -16.89 2.17
N ARG A 502 -8.63 -16.85 1.47
CA ARG A 502 -9.86 -17.58 1.78
C ARG A 502 -10.29 -18.35 0.53
N PRO A 503 -10.91 -19.53 0.67
CA PRO A 503 -11.39 -20.30 -0.46
C PRO A 503 -12.27 -19.46 -1.39
N PRO A 504 -11.97 -19.40 -2.70
CA PRO A 504 -12.76 -18.61 -3.64
C PRO A 504 -14.18 -19.18 -3.73
N ARG A 505 -15.17 -18.28 -3.70
CA ARG A 505 -16.58 -18.65 -3.91
C ARG A 505 -16.83 -18.96 -5.38
N ILE A 506 -17.78 -19.85 -5.66
CA ILE A 506 -18.15 -20.23 -7.04
C ILE A 506 -18.55 -19.00 -7.88
N ASP A 507 -19.30 -18.06 -7.32
CA ASP A 507 -19.71 -16.84 -8.05
C ASP A 507 -18.53 -15.95 -8.44
N PHE A 508 -17.46 -15.95 -7.65
CA PHE A 508 -16.24 -15.24 -8.00
C PHE A 508 -15.53 -15.92 -9.17
N LEU A 509 -15.45 -17.25 -9.17
CA LEU A 509 -14.87 -18.01 -10.29
C LEU A 509 -15.68 -17.80 -11.59
N LYS A 510 -17.02 -17.81 -11.51
CA LYS A 510 -17.89 -17.49 -12.64
C LYS A 510 -17.59 -16.10 -13.23
N LYS A 511 -17.34 -15.10 -12.38
CA LYS A 511 -16.97 -13.75 -12.83
C LYS A 511 -15.63 -13.74 -13.55
N LEU A 512 -14.59 -14.40 -13.02
CA LEU A 512 -13.28 -14.48 -13.68
C LEU A 512 -13.37 -15.14 -15.05
N VAL A 513 -14.07 -16.28 -15.12
CA VAL A 513 -14.31 -17.01 -16.37
C VAL A 513 -15.09 -16.16 -17.38
N ALA A 514 -16.09 -15.39 -16.93
CA ALA A 514 -16.81 -14.45 -17.78
C ALA A 514 -15.91 -13.30 -18.26
N GLY A 515 -15.03 -12.78 -17.40
CA GLY A 515 -14.04 -11.76 -17.75
C GLY A 515 -13.03 -12.22 -18.81
N ALA A 516 -12.69 -13.51 -18.81
CA ALA A 516 -11.88 -14.14 -19.86
C ALA A 516 -12.64 -14.35 -21.18
N GLY A 517 -13.89 -13.90 -21.29
CA GLY A 517 -14.74 -14.16 -22.45
C GLY A 517 -15.06 -15.65 -22.65
N ARG A 518 -14.96 -16.46 -21.59
CA ARG A 518 -15.03 -17.93 -21.63
C ARG A 518 -13.95 -18.60 -22.51
N ASP A 519 -12.78 -17.95 -22.62
CA ASP A 519 -11.59 -18.40 -23.37
C ASP A 519 -10.37 -18.54 -22.45
N VAL A 520 -10.54 -19.16 -21.28
CA VAL A 520 -9.40 -19.48 -20.40
C VAL A 520 -8.51 -20.52 -21.08
N ARG A 521 -7.21 -20.22 -21.22
CA ARG A 521 -6.21 -21.06 -21.91
C ARG A 521 -5.22 -21.73 -20.97
N ARG A 522 -4.95 -21.14 -19.81
CA ARG A 522 -4.07 -21.71 -18.78
C ARG A 522 -4.76 -21.63 -17.42
N LEU A 523 -4.83 -22.77 -16.73
CA LEU A 523 -5.38 -22.89 -15.39
C LEU A 523 -4.42 -23.66 -14.51
N VAL A 524 -3.94 -23.01 -13.45
CA VAL A 524 -3.05 -23.62 -12.45
C VAL A 524 -3.66 -23.45 -11.08
N ILE A 525 -3.90 -24.56 -10.39
CA ILE A 525 -4.52 -24.58 -9.06
C ILE A 525 -3.61 -25.33 -8.10
N GLU A 526 -3.15 -24.60 -7.09
CA GLU A 526 -2.33 -25.18 -6.03
C GLU A 526 -3.13 -25.35 -4.74
N GLU A 527 -3.34 -26.60 -4.32
CA GLU A 527 -4.00 -26.94 -3.07
C GLU A 527 -3.00 -27.07 -1.91
N GLN A 528 -2.24 -26.01 -1.66
CA GLN A 528 -1.39 -25.91 -0.47
C GLN A 528 -2.18 -25.34 0.73
N ASN A 529 -2.13 -26.04 1.87
CA ASN A 529 -2.74 -25.64 3.15
C ASN A 529 -4.27 -25.42 3.06
N HIS A 530 -4.97 -26.13 2.18
CA HIS A 530 -6.43 -26.03 1.99
C HIS A 530 -6.93 -24.60 1.69
N ARG A 531 -6.11 -23.78 1.01
CA ARG A 531 -6.45 -22.38 0.70
C ARG A 531 -7.44 -22.24 -0.45
N PHE A 532 -7.42 -23.16 -1.42
CA PHE A 532 -8.32 -23.11 -2.57
C PHE A 532 -9.59 -23.96 -2.34
N GLN A 533 -9.44 -25.10 -1.65
CA GLN A 533 -10.48 -26.10 -1.41
C GLN A 533 -11.19 -26.50 -2.71
N LEU A 534 -10.43 -27.00 -3.68
CA LEU A 534 -10.93 -27.44 -4.98
C LEU A 534 -11.96 -28.56 -4.78
N SER A 535 -13.19 -28.31 -5.23
CA SER A 535 -14.26 -29.29 -5.26
C SER A 535 -14.69 -29.55 -6.71
N GLN A 536 -15.38 -30.66 -6.95
CA GLN A 536 -15.91 -30.98 -8.27
C GLN A 536 -16.74 -29.83 -8.87
N ALA A 537 -17.54 -29.13 -8.05
CA ALA A 537 -18.34 -28.00 -8.48
C ALA A 537 -17.48 -26.79 -8.92
N LYS A 538 -16.38 -26.49 -8.21
CA LYS A 538 -15.45 -25.42 -8.59
C LYS A 538 -14.69 -25.75 -9.87
N LEU A 539 -14.21 -27.00 -9.98
CA LEU A 539 -13.53 -27.49 -11.18
C LEU A 539 -14.48 -27.40 -12.39
N PHE A 540 -15.71 -27.91 -12.25
CA PHE A 540 -16.72 -27.86 -13.31
C PHE A 540 -16.97 -26.42 -13.80
N VAL A 541 -17.12 -25.45 -12.90
CA VAL A 541 -17.37 -24.05 -13.27
C VAL A 541 -16.19 -23.42 -14.02
N LEU A 542 -14.96 -23.70 -13.60
CA LEU A 542 -13.75 -23.22 -14.27
C LEU A 542 -13.64 -23.83 -15.67
N LEU A 543 -13.90 -25.13 -15.78
CA LEU A 543 -13.88 -25.88 -17.02
C LEU A 543 -14.98 -25.44 -18.01
N GLN A 544 -16.21 -25.17 -17.53
CA GLN A 544 -17.33 -24.79 -18.39
C GLN A 544 -17.08 -23.52 -19.22
N GLY A 545 -16.23 -22.60 -18.75
CA GLY A 545 -15.83 -21.44 -19.56
C GLY A 545 -14.35 -21.43 -19.93
N ALA A 546 -13.74 -22.60 -20.03
CA ALA A 546 -12.40 -22.82 -20.55
C ALA A 546 -12.46 -23.69 -21.82
N VAL A 547 -13.27 -23.30 -22.81
CA VAL A 547 -13.57 -24.14 -24.00
C VAL A 547 -12.32 -24.43 -24.83
N ARG A 548 -11.30 -23.57 -24.76
CA ARG A 548 -10.01 -23.68 -25.45
C ARG A 548 -8.83 -23.80 -24.47
N LEU A 549 -9.04 -24.51 -23.36
CA LEU A 549 -8.00 -24.73 -22.36
C LEU A 549 -6.83 -25.52 -22.97
N GLU A 550 -5.62 -24.95 -22.94
CA GLU A 550 -4.41 -25.56 -23.48
C GLU A 550 -3.53 -26.16 -22.36
N HIS A 551 -3.57 -25.59 -21.15
CA HIS A 551 -2.76 -26.01 -20.00
C HIS A 551 -3.58 -26.12 -18.72
N LEU A 552 -3.53 -27.28 -18.07
CA LEU A 552 -4.16 -27.57 -16.79
C LEU A 552 -3.13 -28.14 -15.80
N GLU A 553 -2.93 -27.47 -14.67
CA GLU A 553 -2.10 -27.96 -13.57
C GLU A 553 -2.90 -27.97 -12.26
N LEU A 554 -2.92 -29.13 -11.59
CA LEU A 554 -3.58 -29.35 -10.31
C LEU A 554 -2.58 -29.96 -9.31
N SER A 555 -2.43 -29.38 -8.12
CA SER A 555 -1.67 -30.00 -7.03
C SER A 555 -2.58 -30.57 -5.94
N CYS A 556 -2.17 -31.70 -5.37
CA CYS A 556 -2.93 -32.50 -4.41
C CYS A 556 -4.40 -32.73 -4.81
N PRO A 557 -4.70 -33.10 -6.08
CA PRO A 557 -6.08 -33.25 -6.52
C PRO A 557 -6.76 -34.43 -5.80
N ASP A 558 -8.03 -34.24 -5.43
CA ASP A 558 -8.85 -35.25 -4.77
C ASP A 558 -9.23 -36.38 -5.76
N ASN A 559 -9.35 -37.61 -5.27
CA ASN A 559 -9.72 -38.78 -6.05
C ASN A 559 -11.16 -38.73 -6.61
N THR A 560 -11.98 -37.82 -6.06
CA THR A 560 -13.35 -37.55 -6.50
C THR A 560 -13.41 -36.65 -7.74
N LEU A 561 -12.31 -35.97 -8.08
CA LEU A 561 -12.30 -35.03 -9.20
C LEU A 561 -12.36 -35.77 -10.54
N ARG A 562 -13.22 -35.27 -11.43
CA ARG A 562 -13.43 -35.82 -12.78
C ARG A 562 -13.45 -34.67 -13.78
N ILE A 563 -12.81 -34.84 -14.94
CA ILE A 563 -13.00 -33.92 -16.06
C ILE A 563 -14.30 -34.32 -16.74
N PRO A 564 -15.35 -33.50 -16.71
CA PRO A 564 -16.59 -33.81 -17.41
C PRO A 564 -16.29 -33.92 -18.92
N PRO A 565 -16.89 -34.87 -19.65
CA PRO A 565 -16.80 -34.95 -21.10
C PRO A 565 -17.65 -33.85 -21.77
N THR A 566 -17.54 -32.61 -21.30
CA THR A 566 -18.17 -31.44 -21.90
C THR A 566 -17.41 -31.03 -23.15
N ALA A 567 -18.13 -30.88 -24.25
CA ALA A 567 -17.60 -30.60 -25.59
C ALA A 567 -16.77 -29.29 -25.62
N GLY A 568 -15.44 -29.40 -25.57
CA GLY A 568 -14.52 -28.26 -25.73
C GLY A 568 -13.11 -28.51 -25.20
N ILE A 569 -13.01 -28.76 -23.89
CA ILE A 569 -11.73 -28.90 -23.17
C ILE A 569 -10.93 -30.12 -23.67
N CYS A 570 -11.61 -31.26 -23.81
CA CYS A 570 -11.05 -32.53 -24.29
C CYS A 570 -10.41 -32.45 -25.69
N LYS A 571 -10.66 -31.37 -26.44
CA LYS A 571 -10.15 -31.21 -27.81
C LYS A 571 -8.95 -30.28 -27.92
N THR A 572 -8.66 -29.49 -26.89
CA THR A 572 -7.67 -28.40 -26.96
C THR A 572 -6.55 -28.52 -25.92
N LEU A 573 -6.73 -29.35 -24.90
CA LEU A 573 -5.74 -29.49 -23.83
C LEU A 573 -4.46 -30.17 -24.33
N LYS A 574 -3.34 -29.46 -24.22
CA LYS A 574 -2.01 -29.91 -24.62
C LYS A 574 -1.13 -30.29 -23.44
N THR A 575 -1.27 -29.59 -22.31
CA THR A 575 -0.47 -29.86 -21.11
C THR A 575 -1.36 -30.21 -19.95
N LEU A 576 -1.07 -31.36 -19.32
CA LEU A 576 -1.68 -31.77 -18.06
C LEU A 576 -0.59 -32.04 -17.03
N SER A 577 -0.69 -31.40 -15.87
CA SER A 577 0.21 -31.62 -14.73
C SER A 577 -0.60 -31.95 -13.47
N LEU A 578 -0.40 -33.13 -12.90
CA LEU A 578 -1.01 -33.57 -11.66
C LEU A 578 0.08 -33.81 -10.62
N ARG A 579 0.15 -32.95 -9.60
CA ARG A 579 1.22 -33.00 -8.60
C ARG A 579 0.75 -33.53 -7.25
N LEU A 580 1.61 -34.25 -6.54
CA LEU A 580 1.43 -34.68 -5.15
C LEU A 580 0.10 -35.41 -4.88
N PHE A 581 -0.38 -36.21 -5.84
CA PHE A 581 -1.57 -37.03 -5.57
C PHE A 581 -1.15 -38.33 -4.86
N ALA A 582 -1.86 -38.66 -3.78
CA ALA A 582 -1.53 -39.80 -2.94
C ALA A 582 -2.03 -41.10 -3.57
N ALA A 583 -1.14 -41.84 -4.24
CA ALA A 583 -1.45 -43.16 -4.78
C ALA A 583 -1.09 -44.32 -3.84
N GLU A 584 -0.28 -44.09 -2.80
CA GLU A 584 0.14 -45.18 -1.90
C GLU A 584 -0.75 -45.33 -0.66
N PRO A 585 -1.02 -46.58 -0.23
CA PRO A 585 -1.73 -46.83 1.01
C PRO A 585 -0.93 -46.26 2.19
N LYS A 586 -1.60 -45.57 3.11
CA LYS A 586 -1.06 -45.44 4.47
C LYS A 586 -0.80 -46.87 4.96
N LYS A 587 0.41 -47.17 5.44
CA LYS A 587 0.66 -48.43 6.18
C LYS A 587 -0.34 -48.45 7.35
N SER A 588 -1.43 -49.19 7.18
CA SER A 588 -2.26 -49.63 8.28
C SER A 588 -1.39 -50.51 9.17
N ALA A 589 -1.32 -50.21 10.47
CA ALA A 589 -0.62 -51.00 11.46
C ALA A 589 -1.27 -52.39 11.71
N ILE A 590 -2.34 -52.70 10.99
CA ILE A 590 -3.09 -53.94 11.11
C ILE A 590 -3.15 -54.52 9.71
N GLY A 591 -2.38 -55.58 9.48
CA GLY A 591 -2.45 -56.34 8.25
C GLY A 591 -3.85 -56.90 8.09
N LEU A 592 -4.59 -56.34 7.14
CA LEU A 592 -5.74 -56.88 6.39
C LEU A 592 -6.32 -55.70 5.58
N ASP A 593 -6.74 -55.99 4.34
CA ASP A 593 -7.34 -55.11 3.33
C ASP A 593 -6.39 -54.24 2.50
N TYR A 594 -5.91 -54.90 1.44
CA TYR A 594 -5.41 -54.33 0.19
C TYR A 594 -6.46 -53.35 -0.38
N ILE A 595 -6.21 -52.04 -0.26
CA ILE A 595 -7.07 -51.01 -0.86
C ILE A 595 -7.16 -51.30 -2.37
N PRO A 596 -8.37 -51.38 -2.97
CA PRO A 596 -8.52 -51.73 -4.38
C PRO A 596 -7.71 -50.77 -5.25
N ALA A 597 -7.12 -51.32 -6.32
CA ALA A 597 -6.33 -50.59 -7.31
C ALA A 597 -7.07 -49.31 -7.71
N CYS A 598 -6.66 -48.18 -7.14
CA CYS A 598 -7.32 -46.92 -7.45
C CYS A 598 -6.90 -46.56 -8.87
N ALA A 599 -7.85 -46.62 -9.81
CA ALA A 599 -7.65 -46.17 -11.19
C ALA A 599 -7.39 -44.64 -11.27
N TYR A 600 -7.32 -43.91 -10.15
CA TYR A 600 -7.03 -42.48 -10.16
C TYR A 600 -5.57 -42.21 -10.57
N PRO A 601 -5.28 -41.25 -11.48
CA PRO A 601 -6.16 -40.24 -12.06
C PRO A 601 -6.60 -40.57 -13.49
N PHE A 602 -6.87 -41.84 -13.84
CA PHE A 602 -7.36 -42.26 -15.16
C PHE A 602 -8.53 -41.41 -15.63
N GLU A 603 -9.41 -41.02 -14.72
CA GLU A 603 -10.64 -40.31 -15.06
C GLU A 603 -10.45 -38.79 -15.22
N LEU A 604 -9.27 -38.28 -14.84
CA LEU A 604 -8.80 -36.95 -15.23
C LEU A 604 -8.00 -37.02 -16.54
N LEU A 605 -7.27 -38.10 -16.78
CA LEU A 605 -6.34 -38.24 -17.90
C LEU A 605 -7.00 -38.75 -19.19
N ASN A 606 -7.80 -39.81 -19.10
CA ASN A 606 -8.41 -40.49 -20.24
C ASN A 606 -9.25 -39.56 -21.14
N PRO A 607 -10.07 -38.63 -20.61
CA PRO A 607 -10.85 -37.72 -21.45
C PRO A 607 -10.01 -36.76 -22.32
N VAL A 608 -8.73 -36.59 -22.03
CA VAL A 608 -7.81 -35.67 -22.71
C VAL A 608 -6.60 -36.38 -23.34
N ALA A 609 -6.55 -37.72 -23.24
CA ALA A 609 -5.38 -38.50 -23.60
C ALA A 609 -4.97 -38.36 -25.08
N GLU A 610 -5.95 -38.21 -25.98
CA GLU A 610 -5.70 -38.05 -27.43
C GLU A 610 -5.08 -36.71 -27.82
N THR A 611 -5.17 -35.67 -26.97
CA THR A 611 -4.74 -34.31 -27.32
C THR A 611 -3.49 -33.84 -26.60
N ILE A 612 -3.15 -34.44 -25.46
CA ILE A 612 -2.01 -34.02 -24.65
C ILE A 612 -0.68 -34.27 -25.36
N GLU A 613 0.15 -33.23 -25.35
CA GLU A 613 1.53 -33.20 -25.83
C GLU A 613 2.53 -33.26 -24.65
N THR A 614 2.13 -32.78 -23.46
CA THR A 614 2.93 -32.77 -22.23
C THR A 614 2.16 -33.36 -21.05
N LEU A 615 2.77 -34.30 -20.33
CA LEU A 615 2.21 -34.91 -19.11
C LEU A 615 3.23 -34.87 -17.98
N HIS A 616 2.85 -34.30 -16.85
CA HIS A 616 3.61 -34.37 -15.61
C HIS A 616 2.77 -35.03 -14.51
N LEU A 617 3.29 -36.12 -13.93
CA LEU A 617 2.70 -36.82 -12.81
C LEU A 617 3.70 -36.88 -11.65
N SER A 618 3.32 -36.33 -10.50
CA SER A 618 4.04 -36.49 -9.23
C SER A 618 3.18 -37.31 -8.27
N GLY A 619 3.56 -38.57 -8.10
CA GLY A 619 2.70 -39.71 -7.75
C GLY A 619 2.37 -40.53 -9.00
N LEU A 620 2.47 -41.86 -8.92
CA LEU A 620 2.09 -42.76 -10.02
C LEU A 620 0.94 -43.68 -9.61
N PRO A 621 -0.04 -43.95 -10.49
CA PRO A 621 -1.19 -44.80 -10.17
C PRO A 621 -0.77 -46.24 -9.94
N MET A 622 -1.29 -46.90 -8.90
CA MET A 622 -0.97 -48.30 -8.61
C MET A 622 -1.42 -49.26 -9.71
N SER A 623 -2.46 -48.92 -10.49
CA SER A 623 -2.89 -49.71 -11.65
C SER A 623 -1.84 -49.73 -12.76
N TRP A 624 -1.07 -48.66 -12.95
CA TRP A 624 -0.03 -48.58 -13.98
C TRP A 624 1.12 -49.53 -13.70
N PHE A 625 1.42 -49.84 -12.44
CA PHE A 625 2.40 -50.87 -12.05
C PHE A 625 1.97 -52.29 -12.45
N ARG A 626 0.68 -52.49 -12.75
CA ARG A 626 0.12 -53.74 -13.28
C ARG A 626 -0.23 -53.65 -14.76
N GLU A 627 0.26 -52.61 -15.44
CA GLU A 627 -0.04 -52.36 -16.86
C GLU A 627 -1.54 -52.16 -17.15
N GLN A 628 -2.31 -51.74 -16.13
CA GLN A 628 -3.75 -51.50 -16.21
C GLN A 628 -4.05 -50.00 -16.21
N ASP A 629 -5.17 -49.62 -16.83
CA ASP A 629 -5.69 -48.24 -16.84
C ASP A 629 -4.68 -47.18 -17.32
N VAL A 630 -3.78 -47.55 -18.23
CA VAL A 630 -2.89 -46.61 -18.92
C VAL A 630 -3.57 -46.17 -20.22
N PRO A 631 -4.01 -44.90 -20.35
CA PRO A 631 -4.67 -44.44 -21.56
C PRO A 631 -3.67 -44.31 -22.71
N CYS A 632 -4.15 -44.49 -23.93
CA CYS A 632 -3.34 -44.26 -25.13
C CYS A 632 -3.18 -42.75 -25.35
N MET A 633 -1.94 -42.28 -25.43
CA MET A 633 -1.59 -40.86 -25.58
C MET A 633 -0.74 -40.66 -26.84
N PRO A 634 -1.36 -40.74 -28.03
CA PRO A 634 -0.65 -40.81 -29.31
C PRO A 634 0.09 -39.53 -29.70
N ARG A 635 -0.17 -38.40 -29.04
CA ARG A 635 0.46 -37.10 -29.30
C ARG A 635 1.47 -36.67 -28.24
N LEU A 636 1.69 -37.49 -27.21
CA LEU A 636 2.52 -37.13 -26.08
C LEU A 636 4.00 -37.07 -26.47
N LYS A 637 4.60 -35.89 -26.39
CA LYS A 637 6.00 -35.62 -26.70
C LYS A 637 6.87 -35.53 -25.46
N TYR A 638 6.32 -35.04 -24.34
CA TYR A 638 7.07 -34.77 -23.11
C TYR A 638 6.40 -35.46 -21.93
N LEU A 639 7.13 -36.35 -21.26
CA LEU A 639 6.63 -37.12 -20.12
C LEU A 639 7.53 -36.90 -18.91
N HIS A 640 6.94 -36.46 -17.81
CA HIS A 640 7.63 -36.27 -16.53
C HIS A 640 6.93 -37.09 -15.46
N LEU A 641 7.65 -38.09 -14.92
CA LEU A 641 7.18 -39.00 -13.89
C LEU A 641 8.03 -38.84 -12.64
N GLN A 642 7.37 -38.54 -11.52
CA GLN A 642 8.00 -38.41 -10.21
C GLN A 642 7.33 -39.33 -9.21
N MET A 643 8.12 -40.18 -8.56
CA MET A 643 7.70 -41.00 -7.42
C MET A 643 8.00 -40.29 -6.09
N ARG A 644 7.49 -40.86 -5.00
CA ARG A 644 7.89 -40.43 -3.65
C ARG A 644 9.39 -40.69 -3.46
N THR A 645 10.07 -39.71 -2.88
CA THR A 645 11.49 -39.82 -2.48
C THR A 645 11.74 -41.11 -1.71
N GLY A 646 12.74 -41.90 -2.16
CA GLY A 646 13.09 -43.17 -1.53
C GLY A 646 12.19 -44.36 -1.85
N SER A 647 11.25 -44.23 -2.80
CA SER A 647 10.47 -45.38 -3.27
C SER A 647 11.38 -46.48 -3.84
N THR A 648 10.98 -47.73 -3.63
CA THR A 648 11.63 -48.92 -4.19
C THR A 648 10.71 -49.67 -5.16
N ALA A 649 9.57 -49.06 -5.53
CA ALA A 649 8.61 -49.68 -6.43
C ALA A 649 9.16 -49.70 -7.87
N LEU A 650 9.06 -50.86 -8.51
CA LEU A 650 9.48 -51.07 -9.90
C LEU A 650 8.32 -50.70 -10.83
N PHE A 651 8.53 -49.75 -11.73
CA PHE A 651 7.55 -49.19 -12.64
C PHE A 651 7.80 -49.69 -14.08
N PRO A 652 6.79 -50.24 -14.78
CA PRO A 652 6.95 -50.79 -16.14
C PRO A 652 7.05 -49.67 -17.18
N ILE A 653 8.17 -48.93 -17.17
CA ILE A 653 8.41 -47.77 -18.04
C ILE A 653 8.36 -48.13 -19.53
N LEU A 654 8.77 -49.34 -19.90
CA LEU A 654 8.74 -49.78 -21.30
C LEU A 654 7.32 -50.06 -21.79
N HIS A 655 6.39 -50.49 -20.91
CA HIS A 655 4.98 -50.62 -21.26
C HIS A 655 4.38 -49.27 -21.71
N MET A 656 4.84 -48.16 -21.13
CA MET A 656 4.44 -46.81 -21.54
C MET A 656 4.81 -46.52 -23.00
N GLY A 657 5.85 -47.16 -23.54
CA GLY A 657 6.28 -47.03 -24.93
C GLY A 657 5.15 -47.31 -25.92
N SER A 658 4.39 -48.39 -25.68
CA SER A 658 3.24 -48.77 -26.51
C SER A 658 2.09 -47.75 -26.47
N LYS A 659 1.97 -47.01 -25.36
CA LYS A 659 0.91 -46.01 -25.13
C LYS A 659 1.32 -44.60 -25.53
N THR A 660 2.61 -44.34 -25.75
CA THR A 660 3.18 -43.01 -26.01
C THR A 660 4.14 -43.03 -27.22
N PRO A 661 3.66 -43.43 -28.41
CA PRO A 661 4.54 -43.78 -29.53
C PRO A 661 5.43 -42.63 -30.06
N VAL A 662 5.04 -41.37 -29.84
CA VAL A 662 5.75 -40.19 -30.36
C VAL A 662 6.59 -39.46 -29.31
N LEU A 663 6.87 -40.10 -28.17
CA LEU A 663 7.62 -39.47 -27.09
C LEU A 663 9.01 -39.03 -27.54
N GLU A 664 9.36 -37.78 -27.22
CA GLU A 664 10.64 -37.16 -27.55
C GLU A 664 11.50 -36.95 -26.30
N GLN A 665 10.89 -36.68 -25.14
CA GLN A 665 11.62 -36.40 -23.90
C GLN A 665 10.98 -37.07 -22.70
N LEU A 666 11.83 -37.63 -21.84
CA LEU A 666 11.42 -38.32 -20.64
C LEU A 666 12.21 -37.82 -19.43
N TRP A 667 11.48 -37.41 -18.40
CA TRP A 667 12.02 -37.14 -17.08
C TRP A 667 11.52 -38.17 -16.09
N LEU A 668 12.46 -38.84 -15.43
CA LEU A 668 12.22 -39.83 -14.40
C LEU A 668 12.81 -39.36 -13.07
N GLN A 669 12.00 -39.32 -12.02
CA GLN A 669 12.44 -38.98 -10.68
C GLN A 669 12.01 -40.04 -9.67
N ASP A 670 12.98 -40.66 -9.00
CA ASP A 670 12.76 -41.73 -8.00
C ASP A 670 11.97 -42.93 -8.53
N THR A 671 11.94 -43.14 -9.84
CA THR A 671 11.29 -44.29 -10.49
C THR A 671 12.31 -45.38 -10.79
N LEU A 672 12.04 -46.62 -10.34
CA LEU A 672 12.81 -47.79 -10.74
C LEU A 672 12.08 -48.50 -11.90
N PRO A 673 12.76 -49.16 -12.84
CA PRO A 673 12.11 -49.86 -13.94
C PRO A 673 11.66 -51.27 -13.50
N ASP A 674 10.56 -51.76 -14.07
CA ASP A 674 10.09 -53.14 -13.88
C ASP A 674 10.55 -54.07 -15.00
N ARG A 675 10.49 -55.38 -14.72
CA ARG A 675 10.92 -56.52 -15.54
C ARG A 675 9.87 -57.00 -16.55
N SER A 676 8.96 -56.14 -17.04
CA SER A 676 7.85 -56.64 -17.86
C SER A 676 8.32 -57.47 -19.07
N SER A 677 7.58 -58.54 -19.39
CA SER A 677 8.08 -59.68 -20.17
C SER A 677 7.98 -59.53 -21.69
N ASP A 678 7.31 -58.49 -22.19
CA ASP A 678 6.78 -58.50 -23.57
C ASP A 678 7.44 -57.47 -24.50
N TRP A 679 8.46 -56.72 -24.05
CA TRP A 679 9.04 -55.61 -24.82
C TRP A 679 10.18 -56.00 -25.77
N GLU A 680 10.72 -57.21 -25.66
CA GLU A 680 11.89 -57.68 -26.41
C GLU A 680 11.73 -57.52 -27.94
N TYR A 681 10.55 -57.83 -28.48
CA TYR A 681 10.22 -57.68 -29.90
C TYR A 681 9.85 -56.25 -30.33
N GLN A 682 9.72 -55.33 -29.37
CA GLN A 682 9.30 -53.95 -29.59
C GLN A 682 10.40 -52.92 -29.26
N TRP A 683 11.56 -53.36 -28.74
CA TRP A 683 12.65 -52.48 -28.33
C TRP A 683 13.06 -51.46 -29.41
N SER A 684 13.27 -51.93 -30.65
CA SER A 684 13.61 -51.09 -31.82
C SER A 684 12.47 -50.20 -32.32
N LYS A 685 11.26 -50.36 -31.76
CA LYS A 685 10.05 -49.61 -32.12
C LYS A 685 9.59 -48.66 -31.02
N ILE A 686 10.17 -48.74 -29.82
CA ILE A 686 9.85 -47.84 -28.71
C ILE A 686 10.51 -46.48 -28.96
N TRP A 687 9.68 -45.43 -28.94
CA TRP A 687 10.08 -44.02 -29.04
C TRP A 687 11.12 -43.74 -30.15
N PRO A 688 10.77 -43.93 -31.43
CA PRO A 688 11.69 -43.75 -32.55
C PRO A 688 12.23 -42.31 -32.71
N ASN A 689 11.69 -41.34 -31.97
CA ASN A 689 12.10 -39.94 -31.94
C ASN A 689 12.60 -39.50 -30.55
N PHE A 690 13.09 -40.43 -29.72
CA PHE A 690 13.61 -40.12 -28.39
C PHE A 690 14.88 -39.25 -28.47
N LYS A 691 14.83 -38.05 -27.88
CA LYS A 691 15.85 -37.00 -27.96
C LYS A 691 16.43 -36.59 -26.61
N ALA A 692 15.70 -36.72 -25.51
CA ALA A 692 16.19 -36.30 -24.19
C ALA A 692 15.80 -37.23 -23.04
N LEU A 693 16.78 -37.52 -22.18
CA LEU A 693 16.62 -38.32 -20.98
C LEU A 693 17.10 -37.54 -19.75
N ILE A 694 16.19 -37.31 -18.81
CA ILE A 694 16.50 -36.69 -17.52
C ILE A 694 16.19 -37.72 -16.43
N VAL A 695 17.16 -38.01 -15.57
CA VAL A 695 17.01 -38.97 -14.47
C VAL A 695 17.53 -38.37 -13.17
N ALA A 696 16.64 -38.27 -12.19
CA ALA A 696 16.95 -37.83 -10.85
C ALA A 696 16.60 -38.92 -9.83
N GLY A 697 17.47 -39.16 -8.85
CA GLY A 697 17.21 -40.12 -7.78
C GLY A 697 17.70 -39.58 -6.45
N SER A 698 16.93 -39.78 -5.38
CA SER A 698 17.31 -39.41 -4.02
C SER A 698 17.82 -40.61 -3.21
N ASN A 699 17.56 -41.84 -3.67
CA ASN A 699 17.90 -43.06 -2.94
C ASN A 699 19.36 -43.47 -3.20
N SER A 700 20.18 -43.42 -2.15
CA SER A 700 21.61 -43.77 -2.23
C SER A 700 21.90 -45.26 -2.02
N SER A 701 20.90 -46.10 -1.77
CA SER A 701 21.10 -47.55 -1.56
C SER A 701 21.65 -48.24 -2.80
N THR A 702 22.50 -49.24 -2.59
CA THR A 702 23.12 -50.06 -3.66
C THR A 702 22.09 -50.60 -4.66
N ALA A 703 20.97 -51.17 -4.17
CA ALA A 703 19.94 -51.75 -5.03
C ALA A 703 19.23 -50.67 -5.88
N ALA A 704 18.90 -49.52 -5.31
CA ALA A 704 18.28 -48.43 -6.05
C ALA A 704 19.23 -47.86 -7.12
N ARG A 705 20.52 -47.72 -6.81
CA ARG A 705 21.52 -47.26 -7.79
C ARG A 705 21.73 -48.22 -8.94
N PHE A 706 21.77 -49.52 -8.65
CA PHE A 706 21.84 -50.55 -9.69
C PHE A 706 20.65 -50.40 -10.65
N SER A 707 19.44 -50.33 -10.10
CA SER A 707 18.22 -50.16 -10.89
C SER A 707 18.20 -48.84 -11.67
N ILE A 708 18.60 -47.71 -11.09
CA ILE A 708 18.62 -46.41 -11.79
C ILE A 708 19.70 -46.37 -12.87
N SER A 709 20.89 -46.92 -12.61
CA SER A 709 21.97 -46.99 -13.61
C SER A 709 21.56 -47.85 -14.80
N LEU A 710 20.82 -48.93 -14.53
CA LEU A 710 20.19 -49.76 -15.54
C LEU A 710 19.13 -48.99 -16.36
N VAL A 711 18.28 -48.18 -15.73
CA VAL A 711 17.32 -47.30 -16.45
C VAL A 711 18.06 -46.41 -17.43
N ILE A 712 19.10 -45.73 -16.95
CA ILE A 712 19.86 -44.78 -17.75
C ILE A 712 20.49 -45.52 -18.93
N LEU A 713 21.13 -46.67 -18.66
CA LEU A 713 21.72 -47.51 -19.70
C LEU A 713 20.69 -47.93 -20.74
N LEU A 714 19.53 -48.43 -20.30
CA LEU A 714 18.48 -48.90 -21.20
C LEU A 714 17.93 -47.78 -22.06
N LEU A 715 17.48 -46.71 -21.44
CA LEU A 715 16.80 -45.62 -22.13
C LEU A 715 17.74 -44.80 -23.01
N SER A 716 19.01 -44.66 -22.60
CA SER A 716 20.03 -44.02 -23.44
C SER A 716 20.41 -44.86 -24.64
N SER A 717 20.28 -46.20 -24.54
CA SER A 717 20.55 -47.14 -25.64
C SER A 717 19.37 -47.33 -26.61
N LEU A 718 18.21 -46.74 -26.35
CA LEU A 718 17.07 -46.82 -27.25
C LEU A 718 17.45 -46.29 -28.64
N ASN A 719 17.10 -47.05 -29.67
CA ASN A 719 17.44 -46.73 -31.06
C ASN A 719 18.96 -46.41 -31.24
N HIS A 720 19.82 -47.16 -30.54
CA HIS A 720 21.29 -47.01 -30.54
C HIS A 720 21.79 -45.63 -30.07
N GLY A 721 20.94 -44.86 -29.38
CA GLY A 721 21.22 -43.47 -28.99
C GLY A 721 21.36 -42.52 -30.18
N HIS A 722 20.94 -42.90 -31.39
CA HIS A 722 21.19 -42.11 -32.61
C HIS A 722 20.63 -40.70 -32.57
N LYS A 723 19.41 -40.54 -32.04
CA LYS A 723 18.70 -39.25 -31.94
C LYS A 723 18.81 -38.60 -30.56
N LEU A 724 19.46 -39.26 -29.61
CA LEU A 724 19.61 -38.73 -28.25
C LEU A 724 20.53 -37.51 -28.27
N GLU A 725 20.00 -36.34 -27.92
CA GLU A 725 20.73 -35.08 -27.93
C GLU A 725 21.11 -34.60 -26.54
N TYR A 726 20.32 -34.97 -25.52
CA TYR A 726 20.41 -34.40 -24.18
C TYR A 726 20.27 -35.47 -23.10
N ILE A 727 21.24 -35.51 -22.19
CA ILE A 727 21.24 -36.38 -21.00
C ILE A 727 21.45 -35.52 -19.77
N ASP A 728 20.66 -35.75 -18.74
CA ASP A 728 20.77 -35.02 -17.47
C ASP A 728 20.58 -35.95 -16.28
N LEU A 729 21.63 -36.08 -15.46
CA LEU A 729 21.69 -37.03 -14.36
C LEU A 729 21.91 -36.33 -13.02
N ASP A 730 21.00 -36.57 -12.09
CA ASP A 730 21.13 -36.17 -10.68
C ASP A 730 21.02 -37.38 -9.77
N LEU A 731 22.16 -37.99 -9.45
CA LEU A 731 22.25 -39.20 -8.64
C LEU A 731 23.17 -38.91 -7.46
N PRO A 732 22.81 -39.27 -6.20
CA PRO A 732 23.70 -39.12 -5.05
C PRO A 732 24.97 -39.95 -5.27
N TRP A 733 26.04 -39.72 -4.53
CA TRP A 733 27.23 -40.61 -4.53
C TRP A 733 27.06 -41.85 -3.63
N SER A 734 27.76 -42.96 -3.90
CA SER A 734 27.70 -44.21 -3.10
C SER A 734 29.09 -44.61 -2.60
N PRO A 735 29.22 -44.96 -1.31
CA PRO A 735 30.48 -45.40 -0.72
C PRO A 735 30.89 -46.82 -1.11
N ASN A 736 30.03 -47.59 -1.77
CA ASN A 736 30.36 -48.93 -2.24
C ASN A 736 30.66 -48.90 -3.76
N PRO A 737 31.93 -48.91 -4.19
CA PRO A 737 32.29 -48.96 -5.61
C PRO A 737 31.96 -50.30 -6.26
N ASP A 738 32.01 -51.42 -5.52
CA ASP A 738 31.72 -52.77 -6.03
C ASP A 738 30.22 -52.99 -6.32
N ALA A 739 29.36 -52.14 -5.76
CA ALA A 739 27.93 -52.11 -6.02
C ALA A 739 27.54 -51.49 -7.37
N VAL A 740 28.47 -50.78 -8.04
CA VAL A 740 28.22 -50.00 -9.27
C VAL A 740 28.85 -50.71 -10.48
N ALA A 741 28.54 -52.00 -10.66
CA ALA A 741 29.08 -52.80 -11.76
C ALA A 741 28.48 -52.46 -13.15
N ILE A 742 27.60 -51.46 -13.24
CA ILE A 742 26.94 -51.04 -14.48
C ILE A 742 27.27 -49.57 -14.73
N GLU A 743 28.02 -49.32 -15.80
CA GLU A 743 28.25 -47.98 -16.32
C GLU A 743 26.96 -47.46 -16.97
N PRO A 744 26.43 -46.31 -16.54
CA PRO A 744 25.14 -45.81 -17.02
C PRO A 744 25.17 -45.38 -18.49
N LEU A 745 26.35 -45.06 -19.03
CA LEU A 745 26.57 -44.71 -20.43
C LEU A 745 27.74 -45.53 -20.98
N THR A 746 27.51 -46.28 -22.06
CA THR A 746 28.54 -47.08 -22.75
C THR A 746 28.18 -47.27 -24.22
N LEU A 747 29.20 -47.47 -25.07
CA LEU A 747 29.02 -47.87 -26.47
C LEU A 747 28.59 -49.34 -26.60
N GLU A 748 28.90 -50.17 -25.62
CA GLU A 748 28.60 -51.61 -25.62
C GLU A 748 27.71 -51.97 -24.41
N PRO A 749 26.40 -51.65 -24.46
CA PRO A 749 25.48 -51.95 -23.38
C PRO A 749 25.20 -53.46 -23.24
N GLY A 750 25.44 -54.25 -24.28
CA GLY A 750 25.11 -55.67 -24.38
C GLY A 750 25.50 -56.51 -23.15
N PRO A 751 26.77 -56.54 -22.70
CA PRO A 751 27.18 -57.34 -21.55
C PRO A 751 26.52 -56.94 -20.23
N ALA A 752 26.34 -55.64 -19.99
CA ALA A 752 25.72 -55.12 -18.77
C ALA A 752 24.22 -55.42 -18.74
N ILE A 753 23.56 -55.30 -19.89
CA ILE A 753 22.17 -55.72 -20.10
C ILE A 753 22.09 -57.24 -19.92
N GLN A 754 22.86 -58.05 -20.64
CA GLN A 754 22.83 -59.50 -20.50
C GLN A 754 23.02 -59.96 -19.04
N LYS A 755 23.92 -59.33 -18.27
CA LYS A 755 24.13 -59.63 -16.84
C LYS A 755 22.87 -59.43 -15.99
N VAL A 756 22.09 -58.38 -16.26
CA VAL A 756 20.83 -58.09 -15.57
C VAL A 756 19.72 -59.08 -16.00
N TRP A 757 19.69 -59.47 -17.27
CA TRP A 757 18.67 -60.39 -17.81
C TRP A 757 18.93 -61.83 -17.39
N ASN A 758 20.20 -62.23 -17.28
CA ASN A 758 20.60 -63.51 -16.71
C ASN A 758 20.18 -63.66 -15.23
N MET A 759 20.06 -62.56 -14.48
CA MET A 759 19.47 -62.56 -13.13
C MET A 759 17.93 -62.68 -13.13
N ALA A 760 17.29 -62.62 -14.30
CA ALA A 760 15.83 -62.63 -14.50
C ALA A 760 15.30 -63.89 -15.22
N SER A 761 16.17 -64.86 -15.54
CA SER A 761 15.82 -66.13 -16.22
C SER A 761 15.19 -65.99 -17.62
N THR A 762 15.32 -64.83 -18.27
CA THR A 762 14.90 -64.61 -19.66
C THR A 762 16.11 -64.69 -20.61
N VAL A 763 16.01 -65.53 -21.64
CA VAL A 763 17.02 -65.68 -22.69
C VAL A 763 16.59 -64.84 -23.88
N LEU A 764 17.26 -63.71 -24.09
CA LEU A 764 17.19 -62.96 -25.34
C LEU A 764 18.13 -63.59 -26.37
N ASP A 765 17.66 -63.70 -27.61
CA ASP A 765 18.53 -63.82 -28.79
C ASP A 765 18.97 -62.38 -29.11
N PRO A 766 20.22 -61.99 -28.81
CA PRO A 766 20.64 -60.61 -28.98
C PRO A 766 20.58 -60.30 -30.48
N GLU A 767 19.89 -59.22 -30.85
CA GLU A 767 20.33 -58.50 -32.05
C GLU A 767 21.83 -58.26 -31.83
N SER A 768 22.66 -58.92 -32.63
CA SER A 768 24.06 -59.24 -32.35
C SER A 768 24.97 -58.01 -32.26
N ASN A 769 24.39 -56.81 -32.38
CA ASN A 769 25.01 -55.51 -32.49
C ASN A 769 24.23 -54.45 -31.67
N TRP A 770 23.96 -54.69 -30.38
CA TRP A 770 23.58 -53.61 -29.46
C TRP A 770 24.78 -52.72 -29.19
N GLN A 771 25.15 -51.93 -30.21
CA GLN A 771 26.20 -50.93 -30.15
C GLN A 771 25.54 -49.55 -30.20
N ASN A 772 25.83 -48.73 -29.22
CA ASN A 772 25.38 -47.33 -29.20
C ASN A 772 26.35 -46.47 -29.98
N GLU A 773 25.85 -45.39 -30.57
CA GLU A 773 26.68 -44.45 -31.33
C GLU A 773 26.60 -43.01 -30.83
N TYR A 774 25.51 -42.63 -30.16
CA TYR A 774 25.29 -41.28 -29.60
C TYR A 774 25.58 -40.11 -30.55
N ARG A 775 25.42 -40.29 -31.87
CA ARG A 775 25.89 -39.32 -32.89
C ARG A 775 25.32 -37.91 -32.73
N SER A 776 24.10 -37.79 -32.19
CA SER A 776 23.41 -36.51 -32.05
C SER A 776 23.60 -35.85 -30.67
N LEU A 777 24.44 -36.40 -29.80
CA LEU A 777 24.60 -35.95 -28.43
C LEU A 777 25.23 -34.55 -28.37
N LYS A 778 24.52 -33.60 -27.76
CA LYS A 778 24.90 -32.18 -27.64
C LYS A 778 25.10 -31.74 -26.20
N ALA A 779 24.46 -32.40 -25.25
CA ALA A 779 24.51 -32.02 -23.85
C ALA A 779 24.51 -33.23 -22.92
N ILE A 780 25.47 -33.25 -22.00
CA ILE A 780 25.49 -34.13 -20.84
C ILE A 780 25.59 -33.25 -19.61
N ARG A 781 24.51 -33.19 -18.82
CA ARG A 781 24.46 -32.44 -17.56
C ARG A 781 24.50 -33.40 -16.38
N LEU A 782 25.23 -33.00 -15.36
CA LEU A 782 25.44 -33.80 -14.16
C LEU A 782 25.28 -32.86 -12.96
N ALA A 783 24.39 -33.20 -12.03
CA ALA A 783 24.26 -32.48 -10.77
C ALA A 783 25.18 -33.10 -9.71
N ASN A 784 24.89 -34.34 -9.32
CA ASN A 784 25.65 -35.09 -8.32
C ASN A 784 26.19 -36.43 -8.84
N ALA A 785 25.84 -36.81 -10.08
CA ALA A 785 26.22 -38.08 -10.68
C ALA A 785 27.69 -38.08 -11.10
N VAL A 786 28.50 -38.94 -10.49
CA VAL A 786 29.89 -39.17 -10.88
C VAL A 786 29.92 -40.24 -11.98
N LEU A 787 30.38 -39.88 -13.18
CA LEU A 787 30.57 -40.79 -14.30
C LEU A 787 32.02 -41.26 -14.38
N ASN A 788 32.23 -42.47 -14.89
CA ASN A 788 33.56 -42.96 -15.21
C ASN A 788 34.14 -42.17 -16.40
N PRO A 789 35.34 -41.54 -16.26
CA PRO A 789 35.94 -40.75 -17.32
C PRO A 789 36.22 -41.53 -18.61
N GLU A 790 36.56 -42.82 -18.51
CA GLU A 790 36.88 -43.67 -19.67
C GLU A 790 35.60 -43.98 -20.46
N SER A 791 34.52 -44.36 -19.78
CA SER A 791 33.20 -44.58 -20.40
C SER A 791 32.68 -43.30 -21.06
N LEU A 792 32.81 -42.15 -20.36
CA LEU A 792 32.39 -40.85 -20.88
C LEU A 792 33.23 -40.43 -22.09
N GLN A 793 34.54 -40.69 -22.09
CA GLN A 793 35.41 -40.47 -23.25
C GLN A 793 34.92 -41.27 -24.45
N GLN A 794 34.65 -42.58 -24.30
CA GLN A 794 34.16 -43.41 -25.40
C GLN A 794 32.86 -42.86 -26.00
N VAL A 795 31.94 -42.37 -25.16
CA VAL A 795 30.62 -41.89 -25.57
C VAL A 795 30.66 -40.51 -26.21
N ALA A 796 31.48 -39.58 -25.71
CA ALA A 796 31.40 -38.16 -26.06
C ALA A 796 32.61 -37.60 -26.85
N GLN A 797 33.73 -38.32 -26.95
CA GLN A 797 34.95 -37.81 -27.59
C GLN A 797 34.75 -37.44 -29.06
N ARG A 798 34.01 -38.25 -29.82
CA ARG A 798 33.76 -37.99 -31.25
C ARG A 798 32.98 -36.69 -31.46
N GLN A 799 31.94 -36.47 -30.65
CA GLN A 799 31.03 -35.32 -30.71
C GLN A 799 31.73 -34.06 -30.19
N ALA A 800 32.57 -34.18 -29.17
CA ALA A 800 33.41 -33.09 -28.67
C ALA A 800 34.42 -32.63 -29.73
N ALA A 801 35.14 -33.56 -30.36
CA ALA A 801 36.10 -33.28 -31.43
C ALA A 801 35.41 -32.67 -32.67
N ALA A 802 34.21 -33.14 -33.02
CA ALA A 802 33.41 -32.59 -34.11
C ALA A 802 32.78 -31.22 -33.81
N GLY A 803 32.91 -30.71 -32.57
CA GLY A 803 32.30 -29.43 -32.15
C GLY A 803 30.77 -29.47 -32.00
N GLN A 804 30.19 -30.66 -31.93
CA GLN A 804 28.74 -30.89 -31.77
C GLN A 804 28.32 -30.89 -30.29
N LEU A 805 29.22 -31.25 -29.38
CA LEU A 805 28.97 -31.22 -27.95
C LEU A 805 29.07 -29.77 -27.42
N HIS A 806 27.96 -29.24 -26.93
CA HIS A 806 27.84 -27.86 -26.44
C HIS A 806 27.86 -27.75 -24.92
N THR A 807 27.37 -28.77 -24.22
CA THR A 807 27.35 -28.81 -22.75
C THR A 807 27.94 -30.10 -22.23
N LEU A 808 28.90 -30.01 -21.31
CA LEU A 808 29.40 -31.15 -20.57
C LEU A 808 29.70 -30.74 -19.15
N ASP A 809 29.02 -31.36 -18.20
CA ASP A 809 29.23 -31.14 -16.77
C ASP A 809 30.14 -32.24 -16.19
N LEU A 810 30.97 -31.89 -15.21
CA LEU A 810 31.91 -32.77 -14.52
C LEU A 810 31.62 -32.77 -13.01
N VAL A 811 31.45 -33.96 -12.43
CA VAL A 811 31.27 -34.16 -10.99
C VAL A 811 32.40 -35.04 -10.48
N PHE A 812 33.10 -34.56 -9.46
CA PHE A 812 34.28 -35.21 -8.93
C PHE A 812 33.89 -36.23 -7.84
N PRO A 813 34.61 -37.36 -7.74
CA PRO A 813 34.42 -38.31 -6.65
C PRO A 813 34.88 -37.70 -5.33
N PRO A 814 34.24 -38.06 -4.19
CA PRO A 814 34.66 -37.57 -2.89
C PRO A 814 36.06 -38.09 -2.52
N GLU A 815 36.81 -37.29 -1.78
CA GLU A 815 38.15 -37.66 -1.32
C GLU A 815 38.07 -38.46 -0.01
N SER A 816 38.94 -39.46 0.12
CA SER A 816 39.13 -40.19 1.38
C SER A 816 39.97 -39.35 2.35
N LEU A 817 39.70 -39.46 3.65
CA LEU A 817 40.55 -38.85 4.69
C LEU A 817 42.00 -39.38 4.65
N ALA A 818 42.25 -40.53 4.02
CA ALA A 818 43.56 -41.13 3.88
C ALA A 818 44.39 -40.55 2.72
N THR A 819 43.78 -39.81 1.79
CA THR A 819 44.46 -39.24 0.62
C THR A 819 44.84 -37.78 0.85
N PRO A 820 46.01 -37.30 0.38
CA PRO A 820 46.36 -35.88 0.44
C PRO A 820 45.29 -35.02 -0.25
N ALA A 821 44.90 -33.92 0.39
CA ALA A 821 43.86 -33.02 -0.10
C ALA A 821 44.16 -32.55 -1.54
N GLY A 822 43.21 -32.81 -2.43
CA GLY A 822 43.26 -32.46 -3.84
C GLY A 822 43.96 -33.44 -4.77
N ALA A 823 44.56 -34.51 -4.25
CA ALA A 823 45.23 -35.52 -5.08
C ALA A 823 44.24 -36.30 -5.95
N VAL A 824 43.10 -36.72 -5.37
CA VAL A 824 42.06 -37.48 -6.08
C VAL A 824 41.44 -36.62 -7.18
N SER A 825 41.09 -35.38 -6.86
CA SER A 825 40.51 -34.47 -7.85
C SER A 825 41.48 -34.13 -8.99
N SER A 826 42.77 -33.91 -8.68
CA SER A 826 43.79 -33.64 -9.72
C SER A 826 43.97 -34.83 -10.65
N ALA A 827 44.04 -36.05 -10.10
CA ALA A 827 44.10 -37.27 -10.89
C ALA A 827 42.82 -37.49 -11.72
N HIS A 828 41.65 -37.14 -11.17
CA HIS A 828 40.38 -37.25 -11.87
C HIS A 828 40.30 -36.26 -13.05
N LEU A 829 40.70 -34.99 -12.85
CA LEU A 829 40.73 -33.99 -13.91
C LEU A 829 41.70 -34.36 -15.04
N ALA A 830 42.86 -34.94 -14.72
CA ALA A 830 43.84 -35.37 -15.72
C ALA A 830 43.26 -36.39 -16.72
N LYS A 831 42.29 -37.22 -16.31
CA LYS A 831 41.60 -38.16 -17.21
C LYS A 831 40.71 -37.48 -18.27
N TYR A 832 40.47 -36.18 -18.15
CA TYR A 832 39.67 -35.40 -19.10
C TYR A 832 40.51 -34.61 -20.12
N GLU A 833 41.80 -34.91 -20.26
CA GLU A 833 42.69 -34.24 -21.23
C GLU A 833 42.14 -34.29 -22.67
N TRP A 834 41.43 -35.36 -23.04
CA TRP A 834 40.79 -35.50 -24.36
C TRP A 834 39.73 -34.42 -24.68
N LEU A 835 39.22 -33.70 -23.67
CA LEU A 835 38.30 -32.57 -23.85
C LEU A 835 39.04 -31.27 -24.17
N ALA A 836 40.32 -31.14 -23.80
CA ALA A 836 41.05 -29.90 -23.93
C ALA A 836 41.03 -29.41 -25.40
N GLY A 837 40.71 -28.13 -25.60
CA GLY A 837 40.63 -27.55 -26.95
C GLY A 837 39.33 -27.83 -27.73
N SER A 838 38.33 -28.50 -27.13
CA SER A 838 37.07 -28.81 -27.82
C SER A 838 36.37 -27.56 -28.36
N PRO A 839 36.09 -27.46 -29.68
CA PRO A 839 35.65 -26.22 -30.33
C PRO A 839 34.15 -25.92 -30.14
N GLY A 840 33.38 -26.87 -29.61
CA GLY A 840 31.91 -26.81 -29.49
C GLY A 840 31.38 -26.43 -28.11
N ILE A 841 32.17 -26.62 -27.05
CA ILE A 841 31.72 -26.50 -25.66
C ILE A 841 31.51 -25.04 -25.29
N ARG A 842 30.28 -24.71 -24.86
CA ARG A 842 29.85 -23.37 -24.45
C ARG A 842 29.45 -23.28 -22.99
N CYS A 843 28.97 -24.39 -22.44
CA CYS A 843 28.48 -24.49 -21.06
C CYS A 843 29.15 -25.67 -20.35
N MET A 844 29.59 -25.46 -19.12
CA MET A 844 30.18 -26.50 -18.29
C MET A 844 29.82 -26.27 -16.82
N SER A 845 29.48 -27.33 -16.10
CA SER A 845 29.39 -27.33 -14.64
C SER A 845 30.53 -28.14 -14.06
N ILE A 846 31.16 -27.65 -12.99
CA ILE A 846 32.24 -28.37 -12.29
C ILE A 846 31.88 -28.41 -10.82
N SER A 847 31.70 -29.62 -10.28
CA SER A 847 31.25 -29.78 -8.91
C SER A 847 31.96 -30.87 -8.09
N GLN A 848 31.87 -30.74 -6.76
CA GLN A 848 32.42 -31.66 -5.76
C GLN A 848 33.95 -31.84 -5.82
N PHE A 849 34.68 -30.89 -6.39
CA PHE A 849 36.15 -30.95 -6.51
C PHE A 849 36.86 -30.34 -5.30
N ARG A 850 38.07 -30.80 -4.99
CA ARG A 850 38.99 -30.14 -4.05
C ARG A 850 40.38 -30.12 -4.69
N PHE A 851 41.09 -29.00 -4.63
CA PHE A 851 42.49 -28.91 -5.05
C PHE A 851 43.35 -28.51 -3.85
N ARG A 852 44.66 -28.42 -4.04
CA ARG A 852 45.57 -28.14 -2.92
C ARG A 852 45.24 -26.78 -2.29
N PRO A 853 45.21 -26.70 -0.94
CA PRO A 853 45.05 -25.41 -0.26
C PRO A 853 46.25 -24.52 -0.53
N PHE A 854 46.02 -23.21 -0.66
CA PHE A 854 47.04 -22.19 -0.94
C PHE A 854 47.90 -22.51 -2.18
N PRO A 855 47.30 -22.67 -3.37
CA PRO A 855 48.01 -23.07 -4.58
C PRO A 855 49.09 -22.06 -4.95
N ARG A 856 50.31 -22.55 -5.23
CA ARG A 856 51.46 -21.72 -5.64
C ARG A 856 51.81 -21.90 -7.11
N THR A 857 51.54 -23.07 -7.67
CA THR A 857 51.76 -23.41 -9.08
C THR A 857 50.45 -23.72 -9.78
N SER A 858 50.49 -23.75 -11.13
CA SER A 858 49.37 -24.25 -11.94
C SER A 858 49.03 -25.71 -11.62
N ASP A 859 49.99 -26.50 -11.15
CA ASP A 859 49.78 -27.91 -10.81
C ASP A 859 49.03 -28.08 -9.48
N ASP A 860 49.12 -27.09 -8.58
CA ASP A 860 48.37 -27.10 -7.32
C ASP A 860 46.88 -26.75 -7.54
N LEU A 861 46.56 -25.98 -8.59
CA LEU A 861 45.21 -25.62 -9.02
C LEU A 861 45.12 -25.72 -10.56
N PRO A 862 44.96 -26.93 -11.12
CA PRO A 862 45.00 -27.16 -12.58
C PRO A 862 43.72 -26.70 -13.31
N LEU A 863 42.65 -26.40 -12.56
CA LEU A 863 41.34 -26.11 -13.13
C LEU A 863 41.28 -24.84 -14.02
N PRO A 864 41.83 -23.67 -13.64
CA PRO A 864 41.87 -22.50 -14.50
C PRO A 864 42.54 -22.75 -15.86
N ALA A 865 43.69 -23.43 -15.85
CA ALA A 865 44.44 -23.76 -17.07
C ALA A 865 43.64 -24.71 -17.98
N PHE A 866 43.00 -25.73 -17.39
CA PHE A 866 42.11 -26.63 -18.12
C PHE A 866 40.94 -25.89 -18.78
N LEU A 867 40.26 -25.02 -18.03
CA LEU A 867 39.12 -24.23 -18.54
C LEU A 867 39.54 -23.22 -19.62
N ALA A 868 40.76 -22.69 -19.53
CA ALA A 868 41.30 -21.77 -20.54
C ALA A 868 41.54 -22.44 -21.91
N THR A 869 41.57 -23.77 -21.98
CA THR A 869 41.74 -24.49 -23.26
C THR A 869 40.51 -24.41 -24.16
N PHE A 870 39.31 -24.11 -23.64
CA PHE A 870 38.08 -24.12 -24.42
C PHE A 870 37.85 -22.78 -25.14
N PRO A 871 37.85 -22.73 -26.48
CA PRO A 871 37.79 -21.47 -27.24
C PRO A 871 36.42 -20.78 -27.22
N LYS A 872 35.34 -21.48 -26.83
CA LYS A 872 33.97 -20.96 -26.84
C LYS A 872 33.24 -21.13 -25.50
N LEU A 873 33.95 -21.38 -24.41
CA LEU A 873 33.31 -21.55 -23.11
C LEU A 873 32.79 -20.19 -22.60
N GLU A 874 31.46 -20.03 -22.56
CA GLU A 874 30.79 -18.78 -22.20
C GLU A 874 30.14 -18.83 -20.81
N THR A 875 29.63 -20.00 -20.40
CA THR A 875 28.92 -20.19 -19.14
C THR A 875 29.57 -21.28 -18.31
N LEU A 876 29.93 -20.94 -17.07
CA LEU A 876 30.47 -21.89 -16.10
C LEU A 876 29.55 -21.95 -14.88
N GLU A 877 29.23 -23.15 -14.40
CA GLU A 877 28.66 -23.37 -13.09
C GLU A 877 29.72 -24.02 -12.20
N ILE A 878 29.91 -23.50 -10.99
CA ILE A 878 30.96 -23.98 -10.09
C ILE A 878 30.42 -24.15 -8.68
N ARG A 879 30.56 -25.37 -8.13
CA ARG A 879 30.00 -25.75 -6.83
C ARG A 879 30.88 -26.77 -6.12
N SER A 880 31.44 -26.43 -4.96
CA SER A 880 32.12 -27.43 -4.15
C SER A 880 31.96 -27.14 -2.67
N GLU A 881 31.48 -28.14 -1.93
CA GLU A 881 31.29 -28.04 -0.47
C GLU A 881 32.61 -28.19 0.30
N HIS A 882 33.73 -28.42 -0.40
CA HIS A 882 35.05 -28.65 0.20
C HIS A 882 35.90 -27.39 0.38
N TYR A 883 35.41 -26.21 0.00
CA TYR A 883 36.08 -24.93 0.20
C TYR A 883 35.34 -24.11 1.26
N ASP A 884 36.02 -23.15 1.88
CA ASP A 884 35.33 -22.02 2.51
C ASP A 884 35.04 -20.90 1.49
N GLU A 885 34.27 -19.88 1.88
CA GLU A 885 33.90 -18.78 0.97
C GLU A 885 35.11 -17.99 0.43
N ALA A 886 36.18 -17.84 1.22
CA ALA A 886 37.34 -17.04 0.85
C ALA A 886 38.28 -17.82 -0.10
N GLU A 887 38.49 -19.10 0.18
CA GLU A 887 39.21 -20.01 -0.71
C GLU A 887 38.48 -20.16 -2.04
N MET A 888 37.16 -20.36 -2.02
CA MET A 888 36.36 -20.47 -3.25
C MET A 888 36.40 -19.17 -4.07
N CYS A 889 36.37 -18.00 -3.41
CA CYS A 889 36.54 -16.71 -4.07
C CYS A 889 37.91 -16.61 -4.78
N SER A 890 38.96 -17.17 -4.16
CA SER A 890 40.30 -17.22 -4.76
C SER A 890 40.35 -18.13 -5.98
N VAL A 891 39.70 -19.30 -5.93
CA VAL A 891 39.57 -20.23 -7.06
C VAL A 891 38.84 -19.58 -8.23
N ILE A 892 37.67 -18.99 -8.00
CA ILE A 892 36.89 -18.32 -9.06
C ILE A 892 37.68 -17.12 -9.62
N SER A 893 38.41 -16.39 -8.77
CA SER A 893 39.27 -15.29 -9.22
C SER A 893 40.42 -15.77 -10.12
N ALA A 894 40.98 -16.95 -9.88
CA ALA A 894 41.99 -17.55 -10.76
C ALA A 894 41.39 -17.93 -12.12
N ILE A 895 40.19 -18.54 -12.13
CA ILE A 895 39.46 -18.88 -13.35
C ILE A 895 39.15 -17.63 -14.18
N ILE A 896 38.65 -16.55 -13.57
CA ILE A 896 38.35 -15.28 -14.25
C ILE A 896 39.60 -14.69 -14.92
N LYS A 897 40.77 -14.84 -14.32
CA LYS A 897 42.03 -14.29 -14.86
C LYS A 897 42.51 -15.07 -16.08
N GLU A 898 42.40 -16.39 -16.06
CA GLU A 898 42.93 -17.26 -17.11
C GLU A 898 41.93 -17.50 -18.25
N THR A 899 40.64 -17.67 -17.95
CA THR A 899 39.61 -18.01 -18.93
C THR A 899 38.87 -16.78 -19.46
N LYS A 900 39.41 -16.16 -20.52
CA LYS A 900 38.92 -14.89 -21.08
C LYS A 900 37.61 -15.00 -21.88
N THR A 901 37.15 -16.21 -22.21
CA THR A 901 35.94 -16.43 -23.03
C THR A 901 34.64 -16.39 -22.23
N LEU A 902 34.74 -16.51 -20.90
CA LEU A 902 33.58 -16.56 -20.01
C LEU A 902 32.79 -15.25 -20.06
N LYS A 903 31.47 -15.39 -19.95
CA LYS A 903 30.51 -14.28 -19.86
C LYS A 903 29.68 -14.39 -18.57
N LEU A 904 29.43 -15.60 -18.10
CA LEU A 904 28.56 -15.86 -16.95
C LEU A 904 29.11 -17.00 -16.08
N ILE A 905 29.19 -16.75 -14.77
CA ILE A 905 29.54 -17.76 -13.76
C ILE A 905 28.38 -17.91 -12.77
N TYR A 906 27.87 -19.14 -12.62
CA TYR A 906 26.93 -19.53 -11.58
C TYR A 906 27.68 -20.14 -10.39
N GLN A 907 27.39 -19.69 -9.18
CA GLN A 907 27.97 -20.22 -7.94
C GLN A 907 26.96 -20.09 -6.80
N ASN A 908 26.91 -21.03 -5.85
CA ASN A 908 25.90 -21.06 -4.78
C ASN A 908 26.47 -20.92 -3.35
N GLN A 909 27.77 -20.68 -3.23
CA GLN A 909 28.51 -20.74 -1.97
C GLN A 909 28.88 -19.36 -1.42
N ILE A 910 29.48 -18.50 -2.24
CA ILE A 910 29.98 -17.17 -1.84
C ILE A 910 28.80 -16.20 -1.68
N ARG A 911 28.72 -15.52 -0.55
CA ARG A 911 27.62 -14.60 -0.22
C ARG A 911 28.13 -13.26 0.28
N GLY A 912 27.22 -12.29 0.42
CA GLY A 912 27.47 -10.99 1.04
C GLY A 912 28.63 -10.20 0.39
N ALA A 913 29.46 -9.58 1.23
CA ALA A 913 30.52 -8.67 0.79
C ALA A 913 31.58 -9.33 -0.11
N LEU A 914 31.84 -10.64 0.04
CA LEU A 914 32.77 -11.36 -0.83
C LEU A 914 32.19 -11.53 -2.24
N MET A 915 30.89 -11.80 -2.35
CA MET A 915 30.18 -11.86 -3.63
C MET A 915 30.18 -10.51 -4.34
N ASP A 916 29.99 -9.40 -3.62
CA ASP A 916 30.05 -8.05 -4.20
C ASP A 916 31.44 -7.71 -4.74
N LYS A 917 32.49 -8.06 -3.97
CA LYS A 917 33.89 -7.90 -4.39
C LYS A 917 34.21 -8.75 -5.62
N LEU A 918 33.81 -10.02 -5.62
CA LEU A 918 33.99 -10.94 -6.73
C LEU A 918 33.25 -10.46 -7.98
N GLY A 919 32.00 -10.02 -7.84
CA GLY A 919 31.21 -9.44 -8.94
C GLY A 919 31.87 -8.19 -9.52
N THR A 920 32.40 -7.30 -8.67
CA THR A 920 33.14 -6.11 -9.11
C THR A 920 34.44 -6.48 -9.85
N ALA A 921 35.17 -7.47 -9.36
CA ALA A 921 36.38 -7.97 -10.00
C ALA A 921 36.06 -8.63 -11.36
N ALA A 922 35.05 -9.50 -11.41
CA ALA A 922 34.58 -10.16 -12.62
C ALA A 922 34.09 -9.17 -13.68
N ALA A 923 33.39 -8.10 -13.27
CA ALA A 923 32.90 -7.07 -14.18
C ALA A 923 34.03 -6.35 -14.93
N LYS A 924 35.23 -6.20 -14.34
CA LYS A 924 36.41 -5.65 -15.03
C LYS A 924 36.86 -6.50 -16.22
N HIS A 925 36.52 -7.79 -16.20
CA HIS A 925 36.79 -8.74 -17.26
C HIS A 925 35.56 -9.00 -18.15
N GLY A 926 34.45 -8.25 -17.98
CA GLY A 926 33.22 -8.45 -18.74
C GLY A 926 32.38 -9.66 -18.31
N ILE A 927 32.70 -10.27 -17.16
CA ILE A 927 32.05 -11.49 -16.66
C ILE A 927 30.99 -11.11 -15.61
N LYS A 928 29.80 -11.69 -15.76
CA LYS A 928 28.75 -11.62 -14.73
C LYS A 928 28.84 -12.83 -13.81
N VAL A 929 28.80 -12.60 -12.50
CA VAL A 929 28.69 -13.69 -11.50
C VAL A 929 27.28 -13.67 -10.94
N ALA A 930 26.60 -14.82 -11.01
CA ALA A 930 25.24 -15.02 -10.52
C ALA A 930 25.25 -16.00 -9.33
N PHE A 931 24.46 -15.67 -8.31
CA PHE A 931 24.24 -16.57 -7.19
C PHE A 931 23.16 -17.61 -7.54
N GLY A 932 23.43 -18.88 -7.26
CA GLY A 932 22.53 -20.01 -7.52
C GLY A 932 23.05 -20.97 -8.59
N GLU A 933 22.22 -21.94 -8.93
CA GLU A 933 22.53 -22.99 -9.92
C GLU A 933 22.13 -22.55 -11.33
N ARG A 934 22.76 -23.17 -12.33
CA ARG A 934 22.39 -22.95 -13.73
C ARG A 934 21.00 -23.57 -13.98
N PRO A 935 20.00 -22.79 -14.45
CA PRO A 935 18.64 -23.29 -14.65
C PRO A 935 18.57 -24.58 -15.47
N ARG A 936 17.69 -25.51 -15.06
CA ARG A 936 17.33 -26.73 -15.82
C ARG A 936 15.95 -26.51 -16.40
N GLU A 937 15.88 -26.14 -17.68
CA GLU A 937 14.62 -25.90 -18.39
C GLU A 937 13.92 -27.22 -18.73
N TRP A 938 12.59 -27.24 -18.70
CA TRP A 938 11.76 -28.38 -19.11
C TRP A 938 10.50 -27.90 -19.85
N PRO A 939 10.17 -28.47 -21.02
CA PRO A 939 10.96 -29.41 -21.82
C PRO A 939 12.31 -28.83 -22.27
N VAL A 940 13.30 -29.69 -22.51
CA VAL A 940 14.64 -29.24 -22.91
C VAL A 940 14.69 -28.85 -24.38
N PRO A 941 15.50 -27.85 -24.77
CA PRO A 941 15.62 -27.43 -26.16
C PRO A 941 16.43 -28.46 -26.97
N VAL A 942 15.73 -29.30 -27.72
CA VAL A 942 16.29 -30.26 -28.68
C VAL A 942 15.92 -29.86 -30.11
N THR A 943 16.54 -30.48 -31.12
CA THR A 943 16.13 -30.23 -32.51
C THR A 943 14.64 -30.51 -32.73
N PRO A 944 13.91 -29.67 -33.49
CA PRO A 944 12.49 -29.89 -33.81
C PRO A 944 12.21 -31.24 -34.44
#